data_AF-A0A7T5E1W6-F1
#
_entry.id   AF-A0A7T5E1W6-F1
#
_cell.length_a   1.000
_cell.length_b   1.000
_cell.length_c   1.000
_cell.angle_alpha   90.00
_cell.angle_beta   90.00
_cell.angle_gamma   90.00
#
_symmetry.space_group_name_H-M   'P 1'
#
loop_
_entity.id
_entity.type
_entity.pdbx_description
1 polymer ?
#
loop_
_entity_poly.entity_id
_entity_poly.type
_entity_poly.pdbx_seq_one_letter_code
_entity_poly.pdbx_strand_id
1 'polypeptide(L)'
;MARPQLYQTLPVATIAQAEQQDRYMAKGELEDLSGFFNSGLKRVLIAETLTRYSELIVSQAANRIFTGGSPLAYLERPDADQPMEKTRAGTVLDAQEAAKLGTATFIESSGGGGFFSGLFSTTPSGPIPPGFRPINVSRYGPSNMQKSLRDLSWFLRYVTYAIVAGDPNIISVNVRGLREIIENACSTAATIVAIQTMKAASVRYVSGDSEAKDIVSQYFDVLLTEFKAPTPSDKLRQRPSGDQQGLQLPQIYFNAAERRPKYAMKPGLSATEKNDVVKAAYRQVFERDITRAYSLSISDLESKVKNGEISMKEFVRRLAKSPLYRKNFYEPYINSRALELAFRHILGRAPSSREEVQKYFSIVSSGGLPALVDALVDSKEYSDYFGEETVPYLRGLGQEAQECRNWGPQFELFNFSAPFRKKPQFITLFAAYEQPLPDQHPYGSGNDPLEIQFGAIFPKETRDVSATPAFFNKDTRRILIHRGAGINNQLSNPAARGLNPGSLGAKVFKLDQIPKTGNTQASVRYSESSTQAVISAAYRQVFGREVYSGQRSNVAEIKLENGEITLKEFIRTIAKSEAFRKTYWSSLYIMKAVEYIHRRLLGRPTYGRKETNAYFDICAKKGFYALVDSIIDSQEYAEAFGEDTVPYERYLTPKGLALRSMRVGSLAEKGMMPIPDTTVPRFVELGSVGEDRSIPDVQRRISQGVNRQRQQTKAFKLTSLADKPNLKQVTAAAYRQIFERDIAPYIVKSEFTALESKLGNGEITLKEFIEGLGCSSLYIKEFYAPYPNTQVIEFGTKHFLGRAPMDQAEIRKYNQILASEGIRGFIKAMLNTPEYAENFGEDTVPYRRYPTLPAANFPNTERLYNRLTKQNRDLVVPSFVPAKSTIPVTDMPLMADAVAAQASQEAALAASVGRATQSASLDLTTAQPATRLYRWSADMDAAQSEEVITAIYRQVMMAYDGEIPTAWRLPQAEQALRNGSLTVRGFVAELLASEAYQQRFVDTYPQSKLVEIMARQILGRNLAQGEETQQYQAMADAQGRLAVAQAMLSSAEYQRYFGEQGVPYRR
;
A
#
# COMPACT_ATOMS: atom_id res chain seq x y z
N MET A 1 22.05 26.05 -19.39
CA MET A 1 23.48 26.24 -19.01
C MET A 1 23.60 27.55 -18.27
N ALA A 2 24.21 27.57 -17.09
CA ALA A 2 24.53 28.81 -16.39
C ALA A 2 25.85 29.35 -16.95
N ARG A 3 25.86 30.61 -17.40
CA ARG A 3 27.07 31.30 -17.83
C ARG A 3 27.37 32.39 -16.79
N PRO A 4 28.56 32.40 -16.16
CA PRO A 4 28.91 33.47 -15.24
C PRO A 4 29.03 34.77 -16.01
N GLN A 5 28.51 35.86 -15.44
CA GLN A 5 28.71 37.19 -16.01
C GLN A 5 30.17 37.59 -15.77
N LEU A 6 30.87 37.94 -16.85
CA LEU A 6 32.29 38.30 -16.78
C LEU A 6 32.47 39.80 -16.53
N TYR A 7 31.67 40.61 -17.22
CA TYR A 7 31.67 42.07 -17.15
C TYR A 7 30.36 42.63 -17.72
N GLN A 8 30.15 43.94 -17.58
CA GLN A 8 29.00 44.63 -18.17
C GLN A 8 29.47 45.53 -19.31
N THR A 9 28.58 45.71 -20.28
CA THR A 9 28.71 46.75 -21.31
C THR A 9 27.56 47.73 -21.15
N LEU A 10 27.74 48.97 -21.56
CA LEU A 10 26.69 49.98 -21.46
C LEU A 10 25.39 49.55 -22.19
N PRO A 11 25.44 48.97 -23.41
CA PRO A 11 24.22 48.48 -24.05
C PRO A 11 23.54 47.32 -23.32
N VAL A 12 24.31 46.36 -22.81
CA VAL A 12 23.71 45.21 -22.11
C VAL A 12 23.10 45.65 -20.77
N ALA A 13 23.76 46.54 -20.04
CA ALA A 13 23.26 47.04 -18.76
C ALA A 13 21.95 47.84 -18.91
N THR A 14 21.89 48.73 -19.90
CA THR A 14 20.68 49.54 -20.19
C THR A 14 19.51 48.68 -20.66
N ILE A 15 19.75 47.74 -21.58
CA ILE A 15 18.70 46.80 -22.04
C ILE A 15 18.23 45.89 -20.90
N ALA A 16 19.15 45.36 -20.11
CA ALA A 16 18.82 44.50 -18.96
C ALA A 16 17.97 45.25 -17.92
N GLN A 17 18.22 46.54 -17.69
CA GLN A 17 17.41 47.33 -16.76
C GLN A 17 15.94 47.45 -17.21
N ALA A 18 15.69 47.65 -18.51
CA ALA A 18 14.33 47.66 -19.04
C ALA A 18 13.68 46.26 -19.02
N GLU A 19 14.44 45.22 -19.36
CA GLU A 19 14.00 43.82 -19.35
C GLU A 19 13.58 43.37 -17.94
N GLN A 20 14.41 43.62 -16.93
CA GLN A 20 14.12 43.27 -15.53
C GLN A 20 12.89 44.00 -14.97
N GLN A 21 12.40 45.02 -15.67
CA GLN A 21 11.23 45.82 -15.32
C GLN A 21 9.98 45.47 -16.15
N ASP A 22 10.07 44.52 -17.08
CA ASP A 22 9.05 44.17 -18.07
C ASP A 22 8.53 45.40 -18.87
N ARG A 23 9.37 46.43 -19.02
CA ARG A 23 9.01 47.68 -19.70
C ARG A 23 9.68 47.79 -21.05
N TYR A 24 9.06 48.59 -21.93
CA TYR A 24 9.79 49.10 -23.08
C TYR A 24 10.82 50.14 -22.62
N MET A 25 11.92 50.23 -23.35
CA MET A 25 12.96 51.21 -23.09
C MET A 25 12.37 52.63 -23.11
N ALA A 26 12.74 53.42 -22.11
CA ALA A 26 12.32 54.81 -22.02
C ALA A 26 13.13 55.65 -23.01
N LYS A 27 12.63 56.84 -23.34
CA LYS A 27 13.31 57.77 -24.25
C LYS A 27 14.75 58.08 -23.81
N GLY A 28 14.98 58.31 -22.52
CA GLY A 28 16.33 58.57 -21.99
C GLY A 28 17.29 57.38 -22.18
N GLU A 29 16.84 56.14 -21.97
CA GLU A 29 17.69 54.95 -22.20
C GLU A 29 17.99 54.73 -23.69
N LEU A 30 17.05 55.07 -24.57
CA LEU A 30 17.27 55.05 -26.01
C LEU A 30 18.25 56.15 -26.45
N GLU A 31 18.19 57.33 -25.82
CA GLU A 31 19.14 58.42 -26.01
C GLU A 31 20.55 58.00 -25.54
N ASP A 32 20.68 57.32 -24.40
CA ASP A 32 21.96 56.77 -23.91
C ASP A 32 22.56 55.75 -24.88
N LEU A 33 21.74 54.83 -25.39
CA LEU A 33 22.15 53.86 -26.41
C LEU A 33 22.58 54.56 -27.71
N SER A 34 21.80 55.55 -28.16
CA SER A 34 22.14 56.35 -29.34
C SER A 34 23.47 57.06 -29.15
N GLY A 35 23.69 57.70 -28.00
CA GLY A 35 24.96 58.34 -27.65
C GLY A 35 26.14 57.37 -27.69
N PHE A 36 25.96 56.17 -27.12
CA PHE A 36 26.99 55.12 -27.19
C PHE A 36 27.32 54.72 -28.63
N PHE A 37 26.32 54.37 -29.45
CA PHE A 37 26.56 53.91 -30.83
C PHE A 37 27.10 55.01 -31.74
N ASN A 38 26.66 56.27 -31.56
CA ASN A 38 27.20 57.42 -32.30
C ASN A 38 28.70 57.62 -32.00
N SER A 39 29.14 57.38 -30.76
CA SER A 39 30.55 57.45 -30.37
C SER A 39 31.36 56.17 -30.70
N GLY A 40 30.74 55.15 -31.31
CA GLY A 40 31.35 53.83 -31.50
C GLY A 40 32.59 53.83 -32.38
N LEU A 41 32.56 54.52 -33.53
CA LEU A 41 33.70 54.60 -34.45
C LEU A 41 34.94 55.21 -33.77
N LYS A 42 34.73 56.25 -32.95
CA LYS A 42 35.79 56.89 -32.18
C LYS A 42 36.45 55.93 -31.19
N ARG A 43 35.66 55.16 -30.44
CA ARG A 43 36.16 54.15 -29.48
C ARG A 43 36.96 53.05 -30.17
N VAL A 44 36.52 52.62 -31.36
CA VAL A 44 37.25 51.62 -32.16
C VAL A 44 38.57 52.18 -32.68
N LEU A 45 38.60 53.42 -33.19
CA LEU A 45 39.84 54.08 -33.63
C LEU A 45 40.85 54.26 -32.49
N ILE A 46 40.37 54.62 -31.28
CA ILE A 46 41.21 54.68 -30.08
C ILE A 46 41.82 53.30 -29.79
N ALA A 47 40.99 52.26 -29.75
CA ALA A 47 41.43 50.90 -29.48
C ALA A 47 42.43 50.39 -30.55
N GLU A 48 42.19 50.70 -31.83
CA GLU A 48 43.09 50.37 -32.93
C GLU A 48 44.45 51.06 -32.75
N THR A 49 44.45 52.35 -32.45
CA THR A 49 45.67 53.14 -32.25
C THR A 49 46.49 52.60 -31.08
N LEU A 50 45.86 52.34 -29.94
CA LEU A 50 46.54 51.78 -28.76
C LEU A 50 47.04 50.35 -28.99
N THR A 51 46.32 49.56 -29.78
CA THR A 51 46.74 48.19 -30.14
C THR A 51 47.95 48.24 -31.08
N ARG A 52 47.94 49.13 -32.08
CA ARG A 52 49.04 49.33 -33.04
C ARG A 52 50.34 49.73 -32.36
N TYR A 53 50.27 50.58 -31.35
CA TYR A 53 51.45 51.04 -30.60
C TYR A 53 51.67 50.32 -29.26
N SER A 54 51.04 49.16 -29.06
CA SER A 54 51.04 48.45 -27.76
C SER A 54 52.44 48.06 -27.28
N GLU A 55 53.32 47.57 -28.16
CA GLU A 55 54.72 47.23 -27.80
C GLU A 55 55.51 48.47 -27.36
N LEU A 56 55.31 49.62 -28.02
CA LEU A 56 55.96 50.87 -27.67
C LEU A 56 55.47 51.41 -26.32
N ILE A 57 54.16 51.34 -26.07
CA ILE A 57 53.55 51.75 -24.80
C ILE A 57 54.08 50.88 -23.64
N VAL A 58 54.10 49.55 -23.83
CA VAL A 58 54.58 48.60 -22.82
C VAL A 58 56.08 48.75 -22.60
N SER A 59 56.88 48.94 -23.66
CA SER A 59 58.33 49.13 -23.55
C SER A 59 58.70 50.41 -22.80
N GLN A 60 58.01 51.53 -23.04
CA GLN A 60 58.23 52.79 -22.31
C GLN A 60 57.95 52.63 -20.81
N ALA A 61 56.88 51.92 -20.45
CA ALA A 61 56.55 51.62 -19.07
C ALA A 61 57.55 50.64 -18.42
N ALA A 62 57.95 49.60 -19.14
CA ALA A 62 58.92 48.61 -18.66
C ALA A 62 60.30 49.24 -18.42
N ASN A 63 60.79 50.07 -19.33
CA ASN A 63 62.06 50.78 -19.21
C ASN A 63 62.08 51.77 -18.04
N ARG A 64 60.90 52.23 -17.59
CA ARG A 64 60.79 53.13 -16.43
C ARG A 64 60.95 52.40 -15.10
N ILE A 65 60.57 51.12 -15.04
CA ILE A 65 60.54 50.34 -13.79
C ILE A 65 61.63 49.27 -13.70
N PHE A 66 62.23 48.86 -14.82
CA PHE A 66 63.31 47.87 -14.88
C PHE A 66 64.66 48.48 -15.27
N THR A 67 65.75 47.92 -14.74
CA THR A 67 67.13 48.33 -15.01
C THR A 67 68.06 47.12 -15.21
N GLY A 68 69.16 47.29 -15.94
CA GLY A 68 70.19 46.25 -16.09
C GLY A 68 69.91 45.18 -17.16
N GLY A 69 69.12 45.48 -18.19
CA GLY A 69 68.86 44.62 -19.36
C GLY A 69 67.74 45.19 -20.24
N SER A 70 67.49 44.60 -21.43
CA SER A 70 66.33 44.95 -22.28
C SER A 70 65.09 44.20 -21.79
N PRO A 71 64.09 44.86 -21.18
CA PRO A 71 62.92 44.17 -20.63
C PRO A 71 62.11 43.47 -21.73
N LEU A 72 62.00 44.09 -22.92
CA LEU A 72 61.13 43.64 -24.02
C LEU A 72 61.48 42.24 -24.55
N ALA A 73 62.70 41.75 -24.32
CA ALA A 73 63.10 40.39 -24.65
C ALA A 73 62.26 39.30 -23.95
N TYR A 74 61.58 39.65 -22.84
CA TYR A 74 60.72 38.74 -22.07
C TYR A 74 59.23 38.89 -22.41
N LEU A 75 58.84 39.70 -23.39
CA LEU A 75 57.45 39.81 -23.82
C LEU A 75 57.05 38.57 -24.62
N GLU A 76 56.09 37.80 -24.11
CA GLU A 76 55.51 36.67 -24.84
C GLU A 76 54.74 37.21 -26.06
N ARG A 77 55.26 36.92 -27.26
CA ARG A 77 54.55 37.16 -28.51
C ARG A 77 53.60 35.99 -28.76
N PRO A 78 52.37 36.23 -29.25
CA PRO A 78 51.51 35.13 -29.68
C PRO A 78 52.22 34.33 -30.79
N ASP A 79 52.18 33.01 -30.70
CA ASP A 79 52.76 32.12 -31.72
C ASP A 79 52.14 32.44 -33.10
N ALA A 80 52.99 32.65 -34.11
CA ALA A 80 52.58 32.98 -35.47
C ALA A 80 51.76 31.86 -36.17
N ASP A 81 51.66 30.67 -35.56
CA ASP A 81 51.02 29.47 -36.11
C ASP A 81 49.54 29.32 -35.74
N GLN A 82 48.96 30.20 -34.91
CA GLN A 82 47.50 30.24 -34.73
C GLN A 82 46.87 31.12 -35.81
N PRO A 83 45.96 30.58 -36.66
CA PRO A 83 45.32 31.40 -37.69
C PRO A 83 44.52 32.51 -36.99
N MET A 84 44.93 33.76 -37.20
CA MET A 84 44.13 34.92 -36.81
C MET A 84 42.74 34.76 -37.41
N GLU A 85 41.73 34.56 -36.56
CA GLU A 85 40.35 34.44 -37.02
C GLU A 85 39.92 35.71 -37.75
N LYS A 86 39.49 35.51 -39.00
CA LYS A 86 39.00 36.55 -39.92
C LYS A 86 37.88 37.35 -39.28
N THR A 87 37.97 38.68 -39.34
CA THR A 87 36.81 39.55 -39.13
C THR A 87 35.76 39.32 -40.21
N ARG A 88 34.48 39.36 -39.82
CA ARG A 88 33.30 39.09 -40.66
C ARG A 88 33.10 40.03 -41.86
N ALA A 89 33.99 41.00 -42.06
CA ALA A 89 33.95 41.99 -43.14
C ALA A 89 34.96 41.74 -44.28
N GLY A 90 35.76 40.67 -44.23
CA GLY A 90 36.55 40.23 -45.39
C GLY A 90 37.67 41.15 -45.87
N THR A 91 37.97 42.25 -45.16
CA THR A 91 39.18 43.04 -45.41
C THR A 91 40.36 42.41 -44.65
N VAL A 92 41.31 41.89 -45.43
CA VAL A 92 42.63 41.49 -44.95
C VAL A 92 43.38 42.77 -44.62
N LEU A 93 43.70 43.00 -43.34
CA LEU A 93 44.77 43.95 -43.01
C LEU A 93 46.06 43.28 -43.46
N ASP A 94 46.67 43.85 -44.50
CA ASP A 94 47.87 43.31 -45.13
C ASP A 94 49.02 43.29 -44.11
N ALA A 95 49.55 42.09 -43.85
CA ALA A 95 50.71 41.90 -42.98
C ALA A 95 51.95 42.67 -43.51
N GLN A 96 51.98 43.00 -44.81
CA GLN A 96 53.02 43.84 -45.40
C GLN A 96 52.90 45.33 -45.07
N GLU A 97 51.71 45.87 -44.77
CA GLU A 97 51.57 47.27 -44.33
C GLU A 97 51.90 47.45 -42.84
N ALA A 98 51.57 46.46 -42.00
CA ALA A 98 51.95 46.43 -40.59
C ALA A 98 53.48 46.30 -40.39
N ALA A 99 54.18 45.63 -41.32
CA ALA A 99 55.64 45.52 -41.32
C ALA A 99 56.34 46.73 -41.99
N LYS A 100 55.66 47.50 -42.86
CA LYS A 100 56.26 48.64 -43.59
C LYS A 100 56.24 49.97 -42.83
N LEU A 101 55.50 50.09 -41.73
CA LEU A 101 55.38 51.34 -40.97
C LEU A 101 55.85 51.18 -39.52
N GLY A 102 57.18 51.08 -39.31
CA GLY A 102 57.78 51.56 -38.06
C GLY A 102 58.87 50.74 -37.36
N THR A 103 59.26 49.55 -37.82
CA THR A 103 60.40 48.81 -37.25
C THR A 103 61.68 49.03 -38.04
N ALA A 104 62.14 50.28 -38.07
CA ALA A 104 63.51 50.61 -38.45
C ALA A 104 63.99 51.82 -37.64
N THR A 105 64.36 51.58 -36.39
CA THR A 105 65.38 52.36 -35.68
C THR A 105 66.09 51.45 -34.70
N PHE A 106 66.67 50.36 -35.24
CA PHE A 106 67.88 49.81 -34.65
C PHE A 106 69.01 50.77 -35.03
N ILE A 107 69.40 51.64 -34.11
CA ILE A 107 70.74 52.23 -34.15
C ILE A 107 71.65 51.17 -33.53
N GLU A 108 72.28 50.41 -34.41
CA GLU A 108 73.42 49.56 -34.10
C GLU A 108 74.57 50.48 -33.66
N SER A 109 74.98 50.37 -32.40
CA SER A 109 76.21 50.99 -31.93
C SER A 109 77.40 50.18 -32.42
N SER A 110 77.91 50.55 -33.60
CA SER A 110 79.30 50.33 -34.01
C SER A 110 80.01 51.68 -33.99
N GLY A 111 81.21 51.71 -33.43
CA GLY A 111 81.90 52.89 -32.89
C GLY A 111 82.01 54.12 -33.79
N GLY A 112 81.80 55.30 -33.19
CA GLY A 112 82.11 56.61 -33.77
C GLY A 112 81.37 57.73 -33.06
N GLY A 113 82.10 58.73 -32.54
CA GLY A 113 81.62 59.75 -31.60
C GLY A 113 80.36 60.53 -32.02
N GLY A 114 79.50 60.80 -31.03
CA GLY A 114 78.27 61.60 -31.18
C GLY A 114 77.49 61.72 -29.86
N PHE A 115 78.09 62.38 -28.87
CA PHE A 115 77.66 62.40 -27.45
C PHE A 115 76.35 63.19 -27.14
N PHE A 116 75.50 63.59 -28.11
CA PHE A 116 74.39 64.53 -27.82
C PHE A 116 73.02 64.32 -28.52
N SER A 117 72.73 63.19 -29.18
CA SER A 117 71.42 62.99 -29.87
C SER A 117 70.36 62.15 -29.11
N GLY A 118 70.74 61.47 -28.02
CA GLY A 118 69.84 60.59 -27.24
C GLY A 118 68.89 61.29 -26.27
N LEU A 119 68.72 62.62 -26.37
CA LEU A 119 67.98 63.45 -25.42
C LEU A 119 66.56 63.79 -25.90
N PHE A 120 65.89 62.90 -26.65
CA PHE A 120 64.45 63.05 -26.91
C PHE A 120 63.64 62.56 -25.70
N SER A 121 63.56 63.43 -24.69
CA SER A 121 62.40 63.63 -23.81
C SER A 121 61.77 62.38 -23.18
N THR A 122 62.52 61.70 -22.31
CA THR A 122 61.95 61.02 -21.13
C THR A 122 61.61 62.07 -20.06
N THR A 123 60.71 62.99 -20.38
CA THR A 123 60.11 63.85 -19.34
C THR A 123 59.46 62.94 -18.30
N PRO A 124 59.82 63.04 -17.01
CA PRO A 124 59.21 62.22 -15.97
C PRO A 124 57.72 62.56 -15.90
N SER A 125 56.88 61.68 -16.44
CA SER A 125 55.45 61.92 -16.50
C SER A 125 54.79 61.22 -15.32
N GLY A 126 54.54 62.00 -14.27
CA GLY A 126 53.77 61.59 -13.10
C GLY A 126 54.56 61.60 -11.78
N PRO A 127 53.88 61.84 -10.64
CA PRO A 127 54.51 61.82 -9.32
C PRO A 127 54.97 60.41 -8.95
N ILE A 128 56.25 60.26 -8.60
CA ILE A 128 56.83 59.00 -8.14
C ILE A 128 56.33 58.71 -6.72
N PRO A 129 55.70 57.54 -6.46
CA PRO A 129 55.28 57.17 -5.11
C PRO A 129 56.48 57.03 -4.15
N PRO A 130 56.32 57.38 -2.86
CA PRO A 130 57.36 57.18 -1.86
C PRO A 130 57.72 55.69 -1.76
N GLY A 131 59.02 55.37 -1.82
CA GLY A 131 59.52 53.99 -1.75
C GLY A 131 59.73 53.28 -3.10
N PHE A 132 59.51 53.95 -4.25
CA PHE A 132 59.83 53.38 -5.56
C PHE A 132 61.34 53.11 -5.72
N ARG A 133 61.68 51.87 -6.13
CA ARG A 133 63.03 51.49 -6.57
C ARG A 133 62.91 50.71 -7.88
N PRO A 134 63.74 51.02 -8.90
CA PRO A 134 63.74 50.24 -10.13
C PRO A 134 64.19 48.80 -9.86
N ILE A 135 63.53 47.85 -10.52
CA ILE A 135 63.77 46.42 -10.37
C ILE A 135 64.91 46.02 -11.31
N ASN A 136 65.89 45.27 -10.82
CA ASN A 136 66.99 44.80 -11.66
C ASN A 136 66.60 43.50 -12.37
N VAL A 137 66.67 43.49 -13.71
CA VAL A 137 66.26 42.37 -14.56
C VAL A 137 66.98 41.07 -14.20
N SER A 138 68.29 41.12 -13.93
CA SER A 138 69.09 39.92 -13.63
C SER A 138 68.74 39.29 -12.27
N ARG A 139 68.37 40.11 -11.29
CA ARG A 139 67.95 39.65 -9.95
C ARG A 139 66.49 39.19 -9.91
N TYR A 140 65.65 39.71 -10.78
CA TYR A 140 64.22 39.40 -10.82
C TYR A 140 63.92 38.05 -11.48
N GLY A 141 64.76 37.65 -12.44
CA GLY A 141 64.69 36.36 -13.13
C GLY A 141 63.68 36.33 -14.29
N PRO A 142 63.86 35.42 -15.25
CA PRO A 142 63.13 35.42 -16.52
C PRO A 142 61.62 35.17 -16.36
N SER A 143 61.21 34.24 -15.49
CA SER A 143 59.79 33.92 -15.28
C SER A 143 59.00 35.09 -14.67
N ASN A 144 59.59 35.79 -13.70
CA ASN A 144 58.94 36.96 -13.10
C ASN A 144 58.91 38.14 -14.07
N MET A 145 59.97 38.32 -14.88
CA MET A 145 59.98 39.31 -15.96
C MET A 145 58.86 39.07 -16.98
N GLN A 146 58.67 37.83 -17.43
CA GLN A 146 57.58 37.45 -18.34
C GLN A 146 56.21 37.79 -17.74
N LYS A 147 55.97 37.44 -16.47
CA LYS A 147 54.72 37.79 -15.76
C LYS A 147 54.49 39.30 -15.72
N SER A 148 55.51 40.08 -15.34
CA SER A 148 55.38 41.53 -15.27
C SER A 148 55.05 42.15 -16.63
N LEU A 149 55.69 41.71 -17.72
CA LEU A 149 55.39 42.23 -19.06
C LEU A 149 54.04 41.77 -19.60
N ARG A 150 53.64 40.52 -19.31
CA ARG A 150 52.31 40.02 -19.58
C ARG A 150 51.26 40.86 -18.87
N ASP A 151 51.46 41.19 -17.60
CA ASP A 151 50.51 41.98 -16.80
C ASP A 151 50.40 43.42 -17.32
N LEU A 152 51.52 44.06 -17.74
CA LEU A 152 51.48 45.36 -18.44
C LEU A 152 50.69 45.29 -19.76
N SER A 153 50.89 44.23 -20.54
CA SER A 153 50.10 43.98 -21.76
C SER A 153 48.62 43.77 -21.44
N TRP A 154 48.29 43.03 -20.37
CA TRP A 154 46.91 42.82 -19.92
C TRP A 154 46.23 44.11 -19.47
N PHE A 155 46.92 44.99 -18.74
CA PHE A 155 46.37 46.30 -18.37
C PHE A 155 45.99 47.12 -19.61
N LEU A 156 46.86 47.17 -20.63
CA LEU A 156 46.55 47.87 -21.87
C LEU A 156 45.36 47.24 -22.60
N ARG A 157 45.31 45.90 -22.67
CA ARG A 157 44.21 45.16 -23.30
C ARG A 157 42.88 45.38 -22.58
N TYR A 158 42.85 45.36 -21.24
CA TYR A 158 41.63 45.63 -20.49
C TYR A 158 41.17 47.07 -20.63
N VAL A 159 42.09 48.03 -20.75
CA VAL A 159 41.74 49.43 -21.07
C VAL A 159 41.11 49.53 -22.46
N THR A 160 41.70 48.91 -23.50
CA THR A 160 41.12 48.94 -24.85
C THR A 160 39.76 48.23 -24.90
N TYR A 161 39.61 47.09 -24.22
CA TYR A 161 38.32 46.39 -24.13
C TYR A 161 37.26 47.22 -23.38
N ALA A 162 37.62 47.88 -22.29
CA ALA A 162 36.71 48.73 -21.53
C ALA A 162 36.25 49.95 -22.33
N ILE A 163 37.14 50.59 -23.09
CA ILE A 163 36.81 51.70 -24.00
C ILE A 163 35.77 51.26 -25.04
N VAL A 164 35.99 50.11 -25.67
CA VAL A 164 35.06 49.54 -26.67
C VAL A 164 33.74 49.12 -26.04
N ALA A 165 33.77 48.48 -24.87
CA ALA A 165 32.57 48.08 -24.11
C ALA A 165 31.75 49.26 -23.58
N GLY A 166 32.41 50.41 -23.38
CA GLY A 166 31.83 51.65 -22.89
C GLY A 166 31.51 51.69 -21.41
N ASP A 167 32.00 50.72 -20.65
CA ASP A 167 31.87 50.64 -19.21
C ASP A 167 33.20 50.13 -18.62
N PRO A 168 33.74 50.75 -17.55
CA PRO A 168 34.98 50.32 -16.93
C PRO A 168 34.84 49.04 -16.08
N ASN A 169 33.69 48.37 -16.08
CA ASN A 169 33.42 47.18 -15.26
C ASN A 169 34.55 46.11 -15.38
N ILE A 170 35.02 45.82 -16.61
CA ILE A 170 36.13 44.88 -16.86
C ILE A 170 37.37 45.22 -16.01
N ILE A 171 37.69 46.51 -15.90
CA ILE A 171 38.82 46.99 -15.11
C ILE A 171 38.49 46.83 -13.62
N SER A 172 37.33 47.32 -13.19
CA SER A 172 36.93 47.32 -11.78
C SER A 172 36.90 45.93 -11.14
N VAL A 173 36.49 44.90 -11.89
CA VAL A 173 36.35 43.54 -11.36
C VAL A 173 37.69 42.80 -11.34
N ASN A 174 38.53 43.00 -12.36
CA ASN A 174 39.77 42.22 -12.53
C ASN A 174 40.98 42.87 -11.84
N VAL A 175 40.95 44.18 -11.60
CA VAL A 175 42.08 44.93 -11.04
C VAL A 175 41.90 45.18 -9.54
N ARG A 176 40.66 45.26 -9.06
CA ARG A 176 40.38 45.46 -7.64
C ARG A 176 40.88 44.25 -6.82
N GLY A 177 41.68 44.53 -5.80
CA GLY A 177 42.32 43.52 -4.95
C GLY A 177 43.56 42.84 -5.55
N LEU A 178 43.91 43.14 -6.81
CA LEU A 178 45.13 42.62 -7.44
C LEU A 178 46.40 43.14 -6.75
N ARG A 179 46.34 44.33 -6.16
CA ARG A 179 47.48 44.95 -5.45
C ARG A 179 48.06 44.05 -4.37
N GLU A 180 47.23 43.52 -3.48
CA GLU A 180 47.66 42.67 -2.36
C GLU A 180 48.20 41.31 -2.85
N ILE A 181 47.65 40.80 -3.96
CA ILE A 181 48.14 39.58 -4.63
C ILE A 181 49.53 39.81 -5.21
N ILE A 182 49.74 40.95 -5.88
CA ILE A 182 51.00 41.31 -6.53
C ILE A 182 52.06 41.72 -5.50
N GLU A 183 51.70 42.32 -4.37
CA GLU A 183 52.63 42.80 -3.34
C GLU A 183 53.54 41.69 -2.78
N ASN A 184 53.06 40.44 -2.80
CA ASN A 184 53.84 39.27 -2.41
C ASN A 184 54.99 38.92 -3.38
N ALA A 185 54.91 39.37 -4.64
CA ALA A 185 55.84 38.99 -5.71
C ALA A 185 56.56 40.19 -6.37
N CYS A 186 55.98 41.38 -6.33
CA CYS A 186 56.48 42.58 -7.01
C CYS A 186 56.15 43.85 -6.22
N SER A 187 56.91 44.92 -6.44
CA SER A 187 56.67 46.22 -5.82
C SER A 187 55.41 46.88 -6.36
N THR A 188 54.44 47.13 -5.48
CA THR A 188 53.21 47.88 -5.79
C THR A 188 53.50 49.29 -6.31
N ALA A 189 54.53 49.95 -5.78
CA ALA A 189 54.99 51.25 -6.26
C ALA A 189 55.49 51.20 -7.71
N ALA A 190 56.18 50.11 -8.11
CA ALA A 190 56.61 49.92 -9.49
C ALA A 190 55.42 49.75 -10.44
N THR A 191 54.41 48.98 -10.07
CA THR A 191 53.19 48.81 -10.88
C THR A 191 52.43 50.13 -11.08
N ILE A 192 52.31 50.96 -10.03
CA ILE A 192 51.65 52.28 -10.15
C ILE A 192 52.41 53.19 -11.12
N VAL A 193 53.73 53.26 -11.00
CA VAL A 193 54.57 54.05 -11.91
C VAL A 193 54.45 53.53 -13.35
N ALA A 194 54.40 52.20 -13.53
CA ALA A 194 54.22 51.60 -14.84
C ALA A 194 52.90 52.02 -15.49
N ILE A 195 51.78 51.90 -14.76
CA ILE A 195 50.45 52.28 -15.27
C ILE A 195 50.38 53.80 -15.55
N GLN A 196 50.96 54.66 -14.70
CA GLN A 196 51.05 56.10 -14.96
C GLN A 196 51.84 56.41 -16.23
N THR A 197 52.95 55.69 -16.46
CA THR A 197 53.77 55.81 -17.67
C THR A 197 52.99 55.34 -18.91
N MET A 198 52.25 54.23 -18.81
CA MET A 198 51.37 53.75 -19.88
C MET A 198 50.27 54.75 -20.21
N LYS A 199 49.66 55.39 -19.20
CA LYS A 199 48.67 56.46 -19.40
C LYS A 199 49.26 57.62 -20.19
N ALA A 200 50.42 58.12 -19.75
CA ALA A 200 51.10 59.23 -20.41
C ALA A 200 51.50 58.90 -21.85
N ALA A 201 52.01 57.69 -22.08
CA ALA A 201 52.36 57.20 -23.42
C ALA A 201 51.12 57.08 -24.32
N SER A 202 50.04 56.48 -23.82
CA SER A 202 48.79 56.28 -24.55
C SER A 202 48.16 57.61 -24.99
N VAL A 203 48.15 58.61 -24.11
CA VAL A 203 47.62 59.95 -24.40
C VAL A 203 48.40 60.67 -25.52
N ARG A 204 49.70 60.43 -25.65
CA ARG A 204 50.52 61.03 -26.72
C ARG A 204 50.09 60.54 -28.11
N TYR A 205 49.70 59.27 -28.24
CA TYR A 205 49.29 58.70 -29.54
C TYR A 205 47.89 59.16 -29.97
N VAL A 206 47.11 59.78 -29.09
CA VAL A 206 45.78 60.36 -29.39
C VAL A 206 45.73 61.88 -29.19
N SER A 207 46.89 62.55 -29.16
CA SER A 207 46.97 63.98 -28.82
C SER A 207 46.29 64.92 -29.82
N GLY A 208 46.02 64.45 -31.04
CA GLY A 208 45.32 65.21 -32.08
C GLY A 208 43.80 65.35 -31.86
N ASP A 209 43.21 64.61 -30.92
CA ASP A 209 41.78 64.63 -30.63
C ASP A 209 41.54 64.75 -29.11
N SER A 210 40.98 65.89 -28.68
CA SER A 210 40.78 66.21 -27.26
C SER A 210 39.83 65.22 -26.58
N GLU A 211 38.76 64.81 -27.25
CA GLU A 211 37.77 63.91 -26.66
C GLU A 211 38.32 62.47 -26.57
N ALA A 212 39.11 62.04 -27.55
CA ALA A 212 39.81 60.75 -27.48
C ALA A 212 40.82 60.69 -26.32
N LYS A 213 41.55 61.79 -26.10
CA LYS A 213 42.45 61.96 -24.95
C LYS A 213 41.70 61.87 -23.63
N ASP A 214 40.54 62.53 -23.51
CA ASP A 214 39.74 62.51 -22.29
C ASP A 214 39.21 61.11 -21.99
N ILE A 215 38.69 60.40 -23.00
CA ILE A 215 38.25 59.00 -22.86
C ILE A 215 39.41 58.13 -22.36
N VAL A 216 40.56 58.14 -23.04
CA VAL A 216 41.72 57.34 -22.64
C VAL A 216 42.16 57.68 -21.22
N SER A 217 42.24 58.97 -20.88
CA SER A 217 42.61 59.40 -19.52
C SER A 217 41.66 58.85 -18.46
N GLN A 218 40.34 58.96 -18.68
CA GLN A 218 39.32 58.50 -17.74
C GLN A 218 39.45 57.00 -17.43
N TYR A 219 39.61 56.14 -18.46
CA TYR A 219 39.74 54.69 -18.24
C TYR A 219 41.06 54.32 -17.52
N PHE A 220 42.17 55.00 -17.82
CA PHE A 220 43.43 54.81 -17.08
C PHE A 220 43.34 55.33 -15.63
N ASP A 221 42.57 56.39 -15.38
CA ASP A 221 42.33 56.91 -14.03
C ASP A 221 41.50 55.92 -13.20
N VAL A 222 40.50 55.27 -13.80
CA VAL A 222 39.77 54.17 -13.15
C VAL A 222 40.70 53.00 -12.86
N LEU A 223 41.55 52.60 -13.82
CA LEU A 223 42.54 51.53 -13.61
C LEU A 223 43.46 51.81 -12.42
N LEU A 224 44.00 53.04 -12.33
CA LEU A 224 44.85 53.45 -11.21
C LEU A 224 44.09 53.49 -9.89
N THR A 225 42.85 53.95 -9.90
CA THR A 225 42.02 54.07 -8.70
C THR A 225 41.68 52.69 -8.14
N GLU A 226 41.25 51.76 -9.00
CA GLU A 226 40.88 50.40 -8.60
C GLU A 226 42.09 49.56 -8.17
N PHE A 227 43.26 49.77 -8.79
CA PHE A 227 44.49 49.11 -8.34
C PHE A 227 44.95 49.61 -6.98
N LYS A 228 44.83 50.92 -6.69
CA LYS A 228 45.25 51.48 -5.40
C LYS A 228 44.33 51.06 -4.26
N ALA A 229 43.06 50.81 -4.56
CA ALA A 229 42.05 50.51 -3.57
C ALA A 229 42.26 49.13 -2.92
N PRO A 230 41.89 48.97 -1.63
CA PRO A 230 42.07 47.71 -0.91
C PRO A 230 41.15 46.60 -1.42
N THR A 231 41.54 45.35 -1.20
CA THR A 231 40.69 44.19 -1.52
C THR A 231 39.39 44.28 -0.74
N PRO A 232 38.22 44.19 -1.39
CA PRO A 232 36.94 44.21 -0.71
C PRO A 232 36.75 42.91 0.09
N SER A 233 36.13 43.01 1.27
CA SER A 233 35.81 41.85 2.09
C SER A 233 34.84 40.90 1.39
N ASP A 234 35.01 39.60 1.63
CA ASP A 234 34.13 38.58 1.09
C ASP A 234 32.70 38.69 1.65
N LYS A 235 31.71 38.41 0.80
CA LYS A 235 30.31 38.32 1.22
C LYS A 235 30.09 36.98 1.90
N LEU A 236 29.93 37.03 3.21
CA LEU A 236 29.59 35.86 4.00
C LEU A 236 28.09 35.57 3.93
N ARG A 237 27.75 34.30 3.74
CA ARG A 237 26.39 33.76 3.79
C ARG A 237 26.30 32.82 4.99
N GLN A 238 25.96 33.40 6.13
CA GLN A 238 25.76 32.65 7.37
C GLN A 238 24.34 32.05 7.42
N ARG A 239 24.19 30.95 8.17
CA ARG A 239 22.93 30.21 8.29
C ARG A 239 22.50 30.06 9.74
N PRO A 240 21.19 30.22 10.03
CA PRO A 240 20.70 30.10 11.40
C PRO A 240 20.52 28.63 11.84
N SER A 241 20.53 27.68 10.91
CA SER A 241 20.22 26.27 11.17
C SER A 241 21.40 25.36 10.83
N GLY A 242 21.59 24.28 11.61
CA GLY A 242 22.74 23.38 11.48
C GLY A 242 22.73 22.46 10.25
N ASP A 243 21.58 22.25 9.62
CA ASP A 243 21.43 21.47 8.38
C ASP A 243 21.79 22.26 7.10
N GLN A 244 21.91 23.59 7.24
CA GLN A 244 22.25 24.50 6.16
C GLN A 244 23.72 24.89 6.25
N GLN A 245 24.46 24.75 5.15
CA GLN A 245 25.88 25.13 5.12
C GLN A 245 26.06 26.64 4.94
N GLY A 246 27.03 27.21 5.66
CA GLY A 246 27.53 28.56 5.42
C GLY A 246 28.45 28.61 4.19
N LEU A 247 28.41 29.71 3.44
CA LEU A 247 29.22 29.91 2.24
C LEU A 247 29.81 31.32 2.20
N GLN A 248 30.80 31.55 1.33
CA GLN A 248 31.34 32.89 1.06
C GLN A 248 31.48 33.14 -0.44
N LEU A 249 31.40 34.41 -0.84
CA LEU A 249 31.57 34.85 -2.21
C LEU A 249 32.50 36.07 -2.27
N PRO A 250 33.57 36.05 -3.09
CA PRO A 250 34.37 37.25 -3.33
C PRO A 250 33.50 38.39 -3.84
N GLN A 251 33.61 39.57 -3.23
CA GLN A 251 32.78 40.73 -3.58
C GLN A 251 32.97 41.15 -5.04
N ILE A 252 34.16 40.95 -5.62
CA ILE A 252 34.43 41.20 -7.04
C ILE A 252 33.55 40.35 -7.96
N TYR A 253 33.24 39.10 -7.59
CA TYR A 253 32.34 38.23 -8.35
C TYR A 253 30.89 38.74 -8.30
N PHE A 254 30.48 39.29 -7.16
CA PHE A 254 29.19 39.96 -7.03
C PHE A 254 29.11 41.25 -7.87
N ASN A 255 30.18 42.03 -7.93
CA ASN A 255 30.23 43.26 -8.71
C ASN A 255 30.20 43.00 -10.22
N ALA A 256 30.75 41.87 -10.67
CA ALA A 256 30.70 41.42 -12.06
C ALA A 256 29.29 40.96 -12.48
N ALA A 257 28.53 40.44 -11.51
CA ALA A 257 27.19 39.94 -11.74
C ALA A 257 26.25 41.03 -12.25
N GLU A 258 25.21 40.62 -12.98
CA GLU A 258 24.16 41.51 -13.44
C GLU A 258 23.52 42.29 -12.27
N ARG A 259 23.48 43.62 -12.40
CA ARG A 259 22.82 44.48 -11.41
C ARG A 259 21.31 44.24 -11.52
N ARG A 260 20.71 43.72 -10.45
CA ARG A 260 19.26 43.60 -10.32
C ARG A 260 18.74 44.67 -9.35
N PRO A 261 17.75 45.49 -9.74
CA PRO A 261 17.18 46.49 -8.87
C PRO A 261 16.42 45.80 -7.75
N LYS A 262 16.58 46.33 -6.54
CA LYS A 262 15.81 45.93 -5.37
C LYS A 262 14.78 47.00 -5.10
N TYR A 263 13.53 46.59 -4.99
CA TYR A 263 12.40 47.48 -4.77
C TYR A 263 12.11 47.53 -3.27
N ALA A 264 12.15 48.72 -2.69
CA ALA A 264 11.80 48.95 -1.29
C ALA A 264 10.64 49.94 -1.20
N MET A 265 9.65 49.62 -0.37
CA MET A 265 8.49 50.46 -0.13
C MET A 265 8.75 51.39 1.06
N LYS A 266 9.08 52.64 0.76
CA LYS A 266 9.36 53.67 1.78
C LYS A 266 8.26 54.72 1.83
N PRO A 267 8.04 55.35 3.00
CA PRO A 267 7.19 56.53 3.08
C PRO A 267 7.80 57.67 2.23
N GLY A 268 6.95 58.43 1.53
CA GLY A 268 7.38 59.57 0.71
C GLY A 268 7.75 59.26 -0.75
N LEU A 269 7.70 58.00 -1.19
CA LEU A 269 7.88 57.65 -2.61
C LEU A 269 6.80 58.28 -3.51
N SER A 270 7.18 58.60 -4.73
CA SER A 270 6.24 59.07 -5.77
C SER A 270 5.21 57.99 -6.12
N ALA A 271 4.06 58.39 -6.69
CA ALA A 271 3.03 57.44 -7.10
C ALA A 271 3.54 56.43 -8.12
N THR A 272 4.44 56.85 -9.02
CA THR A 272 5.09 56.00 -10.02
C THR A 272 5.99 54.95 -9.38
N GLU A 273 6.87 55.35 -8.45
CA GLU A 273 7.76 54.41 -7.75
C GLU A 273 6.96 53.41 -6.91
N LYS A 274 5.92 53.87 -6.20
CA LYS A 274 5.03 52.97 -5.45
C LYS A 274 4.36 51.93 -6.36
N ASN A 275 3.93 52.33 -7.55
CA ASN A 275 3.35 51.41 -8.53
C ASN A 275 4.37 50.40 -9.05
N ASP A 276 5.62 50.81 -9.29
CA ASP A 276 6.67 49.92 -9.76
C ASP A 276 7.08 48.89 -8.70
N VAL A 277 7.11 49.29 -7.42
CA VAL A 277 7.32 48.40 -6.28
C VAL A 277 6.21 47.35 -6.18
N VAL A 278 4.93 47.76 -6.32
CA VAL A 278 3.79 46.83 -6.31
C VAL A 278 3.85 45.86 -7.50
N LYS A 279 4.17 46.35 -8.70
CA LYS A 279 4.37 45.49 -9.89
C LYS A 279 5.53 44.52 -9.69
N ALA A 280 6.63 44.93 -9.06
CA ALA A 280 7.72 44.04 -8.71
C ALA A 280 7.26 42.92 -7.76
N ALA A 281 6.44 43.24 -6.76
CA ALA A 281 5.88 42.25 -5.85
C ALA A 281 4.97 41.24 -6.58
N TYR A 282 4.14 41.69 -7.54
CA TYR A 282 3.34 40.78 -8.36
C TYR A 282 4.19 39.85 -9.22
N ARG A 283 5.24 40.38 -9.87
CA ARG A 283 6.17 39.58 -10.67
C ARG A 283 6.91 38.54 -9.84
N GLN A 284 7.27 38.88 -8.61
CA GLN A 284 7.91 37.93 -7.69
C GLN A 284 6.94 36.84 -7.21
N VAL A 285 5.76 37.22 -6.71
CA VAL A 285 4.83 36.28 -6.04
C VAL A 285 4.02 35.44 -7.04
N PHE A 286 3.63 36.02 -8.18
CA PHE A 286 2.84 35.34 -9.21
C PHE A 286 3.66 34.91 -10.44
N GLU A 287 4.98 35.10 -10.39
CA GLU A 287 5.92 34.88 -11.50
C GLU A 287 5.69 35.75 -12.75
N ARG A 288 4.70 36.65 -12.71
CA ARG A 288 4.28 37.49 -13.84
C ARG A 288 3.48 38.69 -13.35
N ASP A 289 3.42 39.73 -14.17
CA ASP A 289 2.53 40.86 -13.92
C ASP A 289 1.07 40.50 -14.26
N ILE A 290 0.27 40.26 -13.23
CA ILE A 290 -1.16 39.91 -13.34
C ILE A 290 -2.04 41.10 -13.73
N THR A 291 -1.58 42.32 -13.46
CA THR A 291 -2.35 43.55 -13.74
C THR A 291 -2.37 43.81 -15.23
N ARG A 292 -1.21 43.75 -15.88
CA ARG A 292 -1.06 43.98 -17.31
C ARG A 292 -1.66 42.87 -18.17
N ALA A 293 -1.50 41.62 -17.76
CA ALA A 293 -1.93 40.47 -18.58
C ALA A 293 -3.43 40.18 -18.49
N TYR A 294 -4.03 40.35 -17.31
CA TYR A 294 -5.40 39.89 -17.04
C TYR A 294 -6.29 40.97 -16.40
N SER A 295 -5.80 42.19 -16.21
CA SER A 295 -6.51 43.26 -15.48
C SER A 295 -6.92 42.86 -14.05
N LEU A 296 -6.17 41.94 -13.44
CA LEU A 296 -6.39 41.52 -12.06
C LEU A 296 -5.60 42.41 -11.11
N SER A 297 -6.23 42.86 -10.02
CA SER A 297 -5.57 43.59 -8.94
C SER A 297 -6.19 43.23 -7.59
N ILE A 298 -5.45 43.46 -6.51
CA ILE A 298 -5.98 43.32 -5.15
C ILE A 298 -5.99 44.72 -4.52
N SER A 299 -6.93 45.54 -4.97
CA SER A 299 -6.98 47.00 -4.74
C SER A 299 -6.89 47.43 -3.27
N ASP A 300 -7.54 46.70 -2.36
CA ASP A 300 -7.47 46.95 -0.91
C ASP A 300 -6.04 46.82 -0.37
N LEU A 301 -5.34 45.74 -0.73
CA LEU A 301 -3.97 45.50 -0.28
C LEU A 301 -2.99 46.52 -0.86
N GLU A 302 -3.19 46.88 -2.13
CA GLU A 302 -2.38 47.91 -2.79
C GLU A 302 -2.51 49.27 -2.10
N SER A 303 -3.73 49.66 -1.75
CA SER A 303 -3.98 50.94 -1.09
C SER A 303 -3.33 50.97 0.30
N LYS A 304 -3.49 49.89 1.07
CA LYS A 304 -2.88 49.75 2.40
C LYS A 304 -1.36 49.82 2.37
N VAL A 305 -0.72 49.13 1.42
CA VAL A 305 0.75 49.17 1.30
C VAL A 305 1.24 50.54 0.77
N LYS A 306 0.49 51.18 -0.14
CA LYS A 306 0.78 52.53 -0.67
C LYS A 306 0.67 53.60 0.40
N ASN A 307 -0.22 53.44 1.37
CA ASN A 307 -0.41 54.34 2.50
C ASN A 307 0.55 54.05 3.67
N GLY A 308 1.23 52.90 3.67
CA GLY A 308 2.08 52.47 4.77
C GLY A 308 1.30 51.90 5.97
N GLU A 309 0.02 51.56 5.80
CA GLU A 309 -0.80 50.87 6.82
C GLU A 309 -0.32 49.44 7.06
N ILE A 310 0.24 48.82 6.03
CA ILE A 310 0.91 47.53 6.10
C ILE A 310 2.30 47.61 5.48
N SER A 311 3.25 46.86 6.04
CA SER A 311 4.59 46.75 5.49
C SER A 311 4.62 45.89 4.22
N MET A 312 5.75 45.93 3.50
CA MET A 312 5.92 45.07 2.31
C MET A 312 5.92 43.58 2.68
N LYS A 313 6.45 43.24 3.85
CA LYS A 313 6.36 41.89 4.43
C LYS A 313 4.91 41.42 4.58
N GLU A 314 4.05 42.26 5.17
CA GLU A 314 2.64 41.93 5.37
C GLU A 314 1.85 41.92 4.05
N PHE A 315 2.21 42.79 3.10
CA PHE A 315 1.67 42.75 1.75
C PHE A 315 1.97 41.41 1.07
N VAL A 316 3.23 40.94 1.09
CA VAL A 316 3.62 39.62 0.54
C VAL A 316 2.88 38.47 1.25
N ARG A 317 2.76 38.51 2.58
CA ARG A 317 2.01 37.51 3.36
C ARG A 317 0.56 37.40 2.87
N ARG A 318 -0.13 38.53 2.72
CA ARG A 318 -1.54 38.57 2.28
C ARG A 318 -1.71 38.18 0.82
N LEU A 319 -0.76 38.55 -0.06
CA LEU A 319 -0.75 38.08 -1.44
C LEU A 319 -0.63 36.55 -1.52
N ALA A 320 0.30 35.95 -0.78
CA ALA A 320 0.52 34.51 -0.79
C ALA A 320 -0.62 33.71 -0.11
N LYS A 321 -1.42 34.35 0.75
CA LYS A 321 -2.65 33.77 1.32
C LYS A 321 -3.91 34.02 0.47
N SER A 322 -3.80 34.83 -0.58
CA SER A 322 -4.95 35.19 -1.40
C SER A 322 -5.56 33.97 -2.12
N PRO A 323 -6.88 34.01 -2.43
CA PRO A 323 -7.51 32.98 -3.26
C PRO A 323 -6.84 32.84 -4.63
N LEU A 324 -6.31 33.95 -5.18
CA LEU A 324 -5.60 33.95 -6.46
C LEU A 324 -4.30 33.14 -6.39
N TYR A 325 -3.53 33.30 -5.32
CA TYR A 325 -2.30 32.52 -5.12
C TYR A 325 -2.61 31.04 -4.91
N ARG A 326 -3.62 30.72 -4.08
CA ARG A 326 -4.06 29.35 -3.84
C ARG A 326 -4.44 28.64 -5.16
N LYS A 327 -5.27 29.29 -5.99
CA LYS A 327 -5.72 28.74 -7.28
C LYS A 327 -4.57 28.48 -8.25
N ASN A 328 -3.56 29.36 -8.26
CA ASN A 328 -2.46 29.27 -9.20
C ASN A 328 -1.33 28.35 -8.74
N PHE A 329 -1.00 28.31 -7.44
CA PHE A 329 0.24 27.71 -6.92
C PHE A 329 0.05 26.69 -5.80
N TYR A 330 -1.19 26.42 -5.37
CA TYR A 330 -1.48 25.41 -4.34
C TYR A 330 -2.39 24.30 -4.88
N GLU A 331 -3.60 24.62 -5.32
CA GLU A 331 -4.61 23.65 -5.79
C GLU A 331 -4.14 22.72 -6.92
N PRO A 332 -3.41 23.19 -7.96
CA PRO A 332 -2.99 22.31 -9.06
C PRO A 332 -1.72 21.50 -8.75
N TYR A 333 -1.23 21.51 -7.50
CA TYR A 333 0.02 20.88 -7.10
C TYR A 333 -0.16 19.99 -5.85
N ILE A 334 0.71 18.99 -5.73
CA ILE A 334 0.89 18.27 -4.46
C ILE A 334 1.58 19.18 -3.44
N ASN A 335 1.37 18.91 -2.14
CA ASN A 335 1.96 19.69 -1.04
C ASN A 335 3.49 19.88 -1.18
N SER A 336 4.22 18.84 -1.57
CA SER A 336 5.68 18.92 -1.75
C SER A 336 6.06 19.92 -2.86
N ARG A 337 5.30 19.96 -3.96
CA ARG A 337 5.57 20.88 -5.07
C ARG A 337 5.12 22.31 -4.75
N ALA A 338 3.99 22.47 -4.07
CA ALA A 338 3.52 23.77 -3.60
C ALA A 338 4.52 24.42 -2.63
N LEU A 339 5.15 23.63 -1.76
CA LEU A 339 6.24 24.06 -0.88
C LEU A 339 7.42 24.61 -1.68
N GLU A 340 7.90 23.88 -2.69
CA GLU A 340 9.04 24.32 -3.52
C GLU A 340 8.76 25.66 -4.23
N LEU A 341 7.53 25.84 -4.72
CA LEU A 341 7.11 27.11 -5.34
C LEU A 341 6.98 28.23 -4.30
N ALA A 342 6.49 27.95 -3.09
CA ALA A 342 6.44 28.95 -2.02
C ALA A 342 7.83 29.45 -1.62
N PHE A 343 8.84 28.56 -1.57
CA PHE A 343 10.24 28.94 -1.37
C PHE A 343 10.76 29.89 -2.45
N ARG A 344 10.42 29.63 -3.72
CA ARG A 344 10.74 30.52 -4.84
C ARG A 344 10.09 31.90 -4.66
N HIS A 345 8.81 31.95 -4.35
CA HIS A 345 8.04 33.20 -4.29
C HIS A 345 8.37 34.06 -3.08
N ILE A 346 8.48 33.45 -1.90
CA ILE A 346 8.60 34.17 -0.63
C ILE A 346 10.06 34.39 -0.25
N LEU A 347 10.91 33.37 -0.42
CA LEU A 347 12.32 33.44 -0.04
C LEU A 347 13.26 33.69 -1.24
N GLY A 348 12.77 33.62 -2.47
CA GLY A 348 13.61 33.84 -3.65
C GLY A 348 14.72 32.80 -3.84
N ARG A 349 14.61 31.61 -3.23
CA ARG A 349 15.57 30.51 -3.37
C ARG A 349 14.87 29.16 -3.38
N ALA A 350 15.63 28.10 -3.65
CA ALA A 350 15.20 26.73 -3.44
C ALA A 350 15.40 26.26 -1.98
N PRO A 351 14.67 25.22 -1.53
CA PRO A 351 15.04 24.49 -0.32
C PRO A 351 16.49 24.00 -0.39
N SER A 352 17.20 24.09 0.72
CA SER A 352 18.62 23.74 0.78
C SER A 352 18.85 22.28 1.11
N SER A 353 18.10 21.70 2.06
CA SER A 353 18.35 20.40 2.68
C SER A 353 17.09 19.53 2.72
N ARG A 354 17.26 18.24 3.02
CA ARG A 354 16.15 17.30 3.23
C ARG A 354 15.34 17.68 4.48
N GLU A 355 16.04 18.04 5.55
CA GLU A 355 15.50 18.42 6.85
C GLU A 355 14.62 19.68 6.74
N GLU A 356 15.07 20.67 5.97
CA GLU A 356 14.29 21.87 5.69
C GLU A 356 13.00 21.53 4.97
N VAL A 357 13.07 20.69 3.93
CA VAL A 357 11.87 20.24 3.21
C VAL A 357 10.92 19.50 4.15
N GLN A 358 11.42 18.59 4.99
CA GLN A 358 10.59 17.86 5.97
C GLN A 358 9.91 18.79 6.97
N LYS A 359 10.65 19.77 7.52
CA LYS A 359 10.12 20.75 8.46
C LYS A 359 8.92 21.50 7.87
N TYR A 360 9.11 22.15 6.72
CA TYR A 360 8.02 22.92 6.10
C TYR A 360 6.93 22.03 5.50
N PHE A 361 7.26 20.78 5.11
CA PHE A 361 6.27 19.81 4.66
C PHE A 361 5.33 19.38 5.79
N SER A 362 5.84 19.23 7.02
CA SER A 362 5.01 18.95 8.20
C SER A 362 4.04 20.09 8.52
N ILE A 363 4.50 21.34 8.36
CA ILE A 363 3.70 22.55 8.59
C ILE A 363 2.58 22.66 7.55
N VAL A 364 2.88 22.50 6.26
CA VAL A 364 1.83 22.57 5.21
C VAL A 364 0.85 21.41 5.29
N SER A 365 1.30 20.23 5.74
CA SER A 365 0.43 19.06 5.87
C SER A 365 -0.54 19.17 7.05
N SER A 366 -0.15 19.86 8.13
CA SER A 366 -1.00 20.08 9.32
C SER A 366 -1.87 21.34 9.21
N GLY A 367 -1.29 22.46 8.78
CA GLY A 367 -1.94 23.78 8.78
C GLY A 367 -2.29 24.34 7.39
N GLY A 368 -2.04 23.58 6.32
CA GLY A 368 -2.31 24.00 4.94
C GLY A 368 -1.45 25.17 4.47
N LEU A 369 -1.89 25.82 3.38
CA LEU A 369 -1.20 26.97 2.78
C LEU A 369 -0.96 28.15 3.75
N PRO A 370 -1.93 28.62 4.57
CA PRO A 370 -1.70 29.78 5.43
C PRO A 370 -0.56 29.58 6.43
N ALA A 371 -0.49 28.40 7.06
CA ALA A 371 0.56 28.08 8.02
C ALA A 371 1.96 28.02 7.37
N LEU A 372 2.04 27.50 6.13
CA LEU A 372 3.29 27.49 5.37
C LEU A 372 3.77 28.91 5.06
N VAL A 373 2.86 29.79 4.61
CA VAL A 373 3.19 31.18 4.29
C VAL A 373 3.67 31.92 5.54
N ASP A 374 2.98 31.77 6.67
CA ASP A 374 3.39 32.40 7.93
C ASP A 374 4.77 31.91 8.37
N ALA A 375 5.01 30.59 8.34
CA ALA A 375 6.30 30.03 8.72
C ALA A 375 7.46 30.55 7.86
N LEU A 376 7.24 30.80 6.55
CA LEU A 376 8.27 31.33 5.65
C LEU A 376 8.50 32.83 5.87
N VAL A 377 7.43 33.62 6.00
CA VAL A 377 7.51 35.07 6.18
C VAL A 377 8.04 35.46 7.56
N ASP A 378 7.71 34.68 8.60
CA ASP A 378 8.22 34.88 9.97
C ASP A 378 9.58 34.24 10.24
N SER A 379 10.19 33.64 9.21
CA SER A 379 11.55 33.14 9.35
C SER A 379 12.55 34.28 9.57
N LYS A 380 13.58 34.01 10.39
CA LYS A 380 14.70 34.93 10.58
C LYS A 380 15.38 35.28 9.25
N GLU A 381 15.52 34.28 8.37
CA GLU A 381 16.09 34.47 7.04
C GLU A 381 15.33 35.50 6.20
N TYR A 382 13.99 35.49 6.22
CA TYR A 382 13.21 36.49 5.49
C TYR A 382 13.55 37.92 5.97
N SER A 383 13.61 38.10 7.28
CA SER A 383 13.91 39.38 7.91
C SER A 383 15.35 39.85 7.62
N ASP A 384 16.32 38.94 7.62
CA ASP A 384 17.73 39.25 7.34
C ASP A 384 17.96 39.70 5.88
N TYR A 385 17.23 39.10 4.91
CA TYR A 385 17.43 39.40 3.48
C TYR A 385 16.54 40.53 2.96
N PHE A 386 15.30 40.64 3.44
CA PHE A 386 14.30 41.56 2.87
C PHE A 386 13.83 42.61 3.88
N GLY A 387 13.99 42.34 5.19
CA GLY A 387 13.42 43.18 6.24
C GLY A 387 11.90 43.27 6.11
N GLU A 388 11.35 44.46 6.35
CA GLU A 388 9.90 44.70 6.21
C GLU A 388 9.52 45.58 5.01
N GLU A 389 10.51 46.22 4.37
CA GLU A 389 10.29 47.19 3.30
C GLU A 389 10.62 46.66 1.90
N THR A 390 11.52 45.67 1.80
CA THR A 390 12.03 45.21 0.50
C THR A 390 11.15 44.11 -0.08
N VAL A 391 10.82 44.23 -1.37
CA VAL A 391 10.16 43.16 -2.13
C VAL A 391 11.13 41.98 -2.25
N PRO A 392 10.68 40.73 -2.00
CA PRO A 392 11.52 39.56 -2.22
C PRO A 392 12.04 39.49 -3.66
N TYR A 393 13.24 38.96 -3.84
CA TYR A 393 13.89 38.86 -5.14
C TYR A 393 14.58 37.51 -5.30
N LEU A 394 14.69 37.03 -6.55
CA LEU A 394 15.37 35.79 -6.86
C LEU A 394 16.87 35.88 -6.59
N ARG A 395 17.37 34.98 -5.75
CA ARG A 395 18.77 34.90 -5.33
C ARG A 395 19.55 33.95 -6.24
N GLY A 396 19.83 34.46 -7.44
CA GLY A 396 20.52 33.74 -8.53
C GLY A 396 22.05 33.75 -8.44
N LEU A 397 22.69 33.25 -9.50
CA LEU A 397 24.14 33.24 -9.63
C LEU A 397 24.71 34.67 -9.54
N GLY A 398 25.79 34.84 -8.78
CA GLY A 398 26.47 36.13 -8.61
C GLY A 398 25.86 37.06 -7.56
N GLN A 399 24.55 36.96 -7.26
CA GLN A 399 23.89 37.75 -6.22
C GLN A 399 24.30 37.33 -4.79
N GLU A 400 24.52 36.03 -4.60
CA GLU A 400 25.00 35.41 -3.37
C GLU A 400 25.78 34.12 -3.68
N ALA A 401 26.50 33.61 -2.68
CA ALA A 401 27.18 32.31 -2.78
C ALA A 401 26.16 31.17 -2.95
N GLN A 402 26.31 30.37 -4.01
CA GLN A 402 25.41 29.27 -4.34
C GLN A 402 25.95 27.95 -3.82
N GLU A 403 25.08 27.10 -3.28
CA GLU A 403 25.47 25.76 -2.86
C GLU A 403 25.44 24.79 -4.04
N CYS A 404 26.38 23.84 -4.06
CA CYS A 404 26.43 22.82 -5.11
C CYS A 404 25.33 21.76 -4.96
N ARG A 405 24.78 21.57 -3.75
CA ARG A 405 23.81 20.53 -3.39
C ARG A 405 22.48 20.66 -4.15
N ASN A 406 22.03 21.87 -4.45
CA ASN A 406 20.77 22.11 -5.17
C ASN A 406 20.98 22.90 -6.48
N TRP A 407 22.21 22.94 -7.00
CA TRP A 407 22.64 23.76 -8.13
C TRP A 407 21.68 23.69 -9.33
N GLY A 408 21.51 22.50 -9.93
CA GLY A 408 20.67 22.33 -11.12
C GLY A 408 19.19 22.69 -10.86
N PRO A 409 18.54 22.05 -9.88
CA PRO A 409 17.12 22.28 -9.60
C PRO A 409 16.78 23.72 -9.18
N GLN A 410 17.68 24.46 -8.53
CA GLN A 410 17.46 25.86 -8.20
C GLN A 410 17.34 26.73 -9.46
N PHE A 411 18.24 26.56 -10.44
CA PHE A 411 18.14 27.31 -11.69
C PHE A 411 16.94 26.88 -12.54
N GLU A 412 16.54 25.60 -12.49
CA GLU A 412 15.29 25.16 -13.10
C GLU A 412 14.07 25.83 -12.45
N LEU A 413 14.08 25.97 -11.13
CA LEU A 413 13.00 26.60 -10.35
C LEU A 413 12.82 28.08 -10.69
N PHE A 414 13.89 28.80 -11.03
CA PHE A 414 13.80 30.23 -11.36
C PHE A 414 13.23 30.52 -12.76
N ASN A 415 13.03 29.51 -13.61
CA ASN A 415 12.44 29.70 -14.93
C ASN A 415 10.90 29.78 -14.87
N PHE A 416 10.32 30.47 -15.84
CA PHE A 416 8.86 30.49 -16.08
C PHE A 416 8.27 29.10 -16.34
N SER A 417 9.11 28.12 -16.69
CA SER A 417 8.68 26.74 -16.92
C SER A 417 8.45 25.94 -15.64
N ALA A 418 8.91 26.44 -14.48
CA ALA A 418 8.85 25.74 -13.21
C ALA A 418 7.41 25.36 -12.79
N PRO A 419 6.37 26.21 -12.93
CA PRO A 419 4.99 25.82 -12.60
C PRO A 419 4.44 24.66 -13.45
N PHE A 420 4.98 24.40 -14.65
CA PHE A 420 4.50 23.28 -15.47
C PHE A 420 5.02 21.93 -14.98
N ARG A 421 6.07 21.92 -14.15
CA ARG A 421 6.56 20.70 -13.51
C ARG A 421 5.69 20.35 -12.31
N LYS A 422 4.97 19.22 -12.42
CA LYS A 422 4.05 18.72 -11.40
C LYS A 422 4.70 17.80 -10.37
N LYS A 423 5.76 17.09 -10.75
CA LYS A 423 6.54 16.25 -9.82
C LYS A 423 7.43 17.14 -8.95
N PRO A 424 7.57 16.84 -7.65
CA PRO A 424 8.45 17.59 -6.78
C PRO A 424 9.91 17.30 -7.20
N GLN A 425 10.79 18.28 -7.04
CA GLN A 425 12.18 18.20 -7.48
C GLN A 425 13.12 17.93 -6.30
N PHE A 426 12.95 18.66 -5.20
CA PHE A 426 13.95 18.74 -4.14
C PHE A 426 13.85 17.54 -3.21
N ILE A 427 12.65 17.11 -2.84
CA ILE A 427 12.48 15.90 -2.02
C ILE A 427 13.01 14.65 -2.74
N THR A 428 12.78 14.54 -4.04
CA THR A 428 13.28 13.42 -4.85
C THR A 428 14.79 13.49 -5.04
N LEU A 429 15.35 14.69 -5.21
CA LEU A 429 16.79 14.89 -5.36
C LEU A 429 17.53 14.53 -4.07
N PHE A 430 17.11 15.10 -2.93
CA PHE A 430 17.77 14.86 -1.66
C PHE A 430 17.63 13.41 -1.20
N ALA A 431 16.46 12.79 -1.45
CA ALA A 431 16.33 11.35 -1.23
C ALA A 431 17.28 10.55 -2.14
N ALA A 432 17.41 10.91 -3.42
CA ALA A 432 18.29 10.22 -4.35
C ALA A 432 19.80 10.35 -4.01
N TYR A 433 20.22 11.38 -3.27
CA TYR A 433 21.61 11.48 -2.80
C TYR A 433 21.95 10.45 -1.72
N GLU A 434 20.96 10.01 -0.94
CA GLU A 434 21.14 9.03 0.13
C GLU A 434 20.82 7.60 -0.32
N GLN A 435 20.03 7.44 -1.37
CA GLN A 435 19.59 6.14 -1.89
C GLN A 435 20.56 5.58 -2.93
N PRO A 436 20.60 4.24 -3.12
CA PRO A 436 21.37 3.63 -4.20
C PRO A 436 20.85 4.03 -5.58
N LEU A 437 21.57 3.64 -6.63
CA LEU A 437 21.19 3.92 -8.01
C LEU A 437 19.74 3.48 -8.31
N PRO A 438 18.93 4.33 -8.95
CA PRO A 438 17.53 4.02 -9.24
C PRO A 438 17.40 2.94 -10.32
N ASP A 439 16.31 2.17 -10.28
CA ASP A 439 15.93 1.27 -11.37
C ASP A 439 15.38 2.08 -12.57
N GLN A 440 16.27 2.41 -13.51
CA GLN A 440 15.93 3.05 -14.78
C GLN A 440 16.98 2.74 -15.85
N HIS A 441 16.66 3.03 -17.11
CA HIS A 441 17.61 2.91 -18.22
C HIS A 441 18.89 3.78 -17.98
N PRO A 442 20.09 3.31 -18.37
CA PRO A 442 21.35 4.04 -18.14
C PRO A 442 21.44 5.46 -18.72
N TYR A 443 20.65 5.74 -19.76
CA TYR A 443 20.56 7.06 -20.41
C TYR A 443 19.43 7.95 -19.90
N GLY A 444 18.72 7.55 -18.85
CA GLY A 444 17.62 8.30 -18.24
C GLY A 444 16.27 7.60 -18.34
N SER A 445 15.35 7.99 -17.46
CA SER A 445 14.04 7.33 -17.28
C SER A 445 13.13 7.36 -18.50
N GLY A 446 13.29 8.29 -19.43
CA GLY A 446 12.48 8.37 -20.66
C GLY A 446 12.93 7.43 -21.78
N ASN A 447 13.99 6.63 -21.58
CA ASN A 447 14.50 5.67 -22.56
C ASN A 447 13.96 4.25 -22.39
N ASP A 448 13.25 3.96 -21.30
CA ASP A 448 12.49 2.72 -21.18
C ASP A 448 11.09 2.88 -21.81
N PRO A 449 10.65 1.96 -22.69
CA PRO A 449 9.27 1.93 -23.15
C PRO A 449 8.34 1.47 -22.04
N LEU A 450 7.04 1.78 -22.17
CA LEU A 450 6.02 1.13 -21.35
C LEU A 450 5.94 -0.36 -21.70
N GLU A 451 5.92 -1.24 -20.69
CA GLU A 451 5.90 -2.71 -20.87
C GLU A 451 4.48 -3.24 -21.15
N ILE A 452 3.95 -2.83 -22.31
CA ILE A 452 2.62 -3.18 -22.83
C ILE A 452 2.72 -4.10 -24.05
N GLN A 453 1.59 -4.71 -24.45
CA GLN A 453 1.54 -5.69 -25.54
C GLN A 453 2.00 -5.11 -26.88
N PHE A 454 1.50 -3.92 -27.26
CA PHE A 454 1.82 -3.25 -28.52
C PHE A 454 2.20 -1.79 -28.33
N GLY A 455 2.96 -1.26 -29.28
CA GLY A 455 3.33 0.15 -29.34
C GLY A 455 4.67 0.43 -28.66
N ALA A 456 5.54 1.16 -29.37
CA ALA A 456 6.78 1.69 -28.83
C ALA A 456 6.49 3.04 -28.14
N ILE A 457 5.76 2.98 -27.02
CA ILE A 457 5.33 4.17 -26.29
C ILE A 457 6.38 4.53 -25.24
N PHE A 458 7.01 5.69 -25.43
CA PHE A 458 7.92 6.29 -24.46
C PHE A 458 7.27 7.53 -23.83
N PRO A 459 7.30 7.68 -22.50
CA PRO A 459 6.86 8.90 -21.85
C PRO A 459 7.58 10.14 -22.45
N LYS A 460 6.82 11.15 -22.87
CA LYS A 460 7.38 12.38 -23.43
C LYS A 460 7.94 13.27 -22.32
N GLU A 461 9.26 13.42 -22.31
CA GLU A 461 9.96 14.29 -21.33
C GLU A 461 9.59 15.77 -21.45
N THR A 462 9.14 16.23 -22.62
CA THR A 462 8.74 17.63 -22.86
C THR A 462 7.34 17.99 -22.39
N ARG A 463 6.41 17.02 -22.34
CA ARG A 463 5.03 17.23 -21.86
C ARG A 463 4.93 17.02 -20.36
N ASP A 464 5.62 16.01 -19.85
CA ASP A 464 5.76 15.71 -18.44
C ASP A 464 7.24 15.81 -18.08
N VAL A 465 7.69 17.00 -17.66
CA VAL A 465 9.08 17.26 -17.26
C VAL A 465 9.45 16.35 -16.10
N SER A 466 9.96 15.18 -16.45
CA SER A 466 10.21 14.06 -15.54
C SER A 466 11.55 13.41 -15.80
N ALA A 467 12.44 14.09 -16.52
CA ALA A 467 13.83 13.70 -16.65
C ALA A 467 14.44 13.57 -15.23
N THR A 468 14.78 12.34 -14.88
CA THR A 468 15.52 11.98 -13.67
C THR A 468 16.87 11.44 -14.10
N PRO A 469 17.83 12.32 -14.46
CA PRO A 469 19.15 11.85 -14.83
C PRO A 469 19.79 11.17 -13.62
N ALA A 470 20.42 10.01 -13.86
CA ALA A 470 21.27 9.35 -12.89
C ALA A 470 22.55 8.91 -13.59
N PHE A 471 23.66 8.92 -12.87
CA PHE A 471 24.97 8.59 -13.42
C PHE A 471 25.21 7.08 -13.33
N PHE A 472 25.11 6.40 -14.47
CA PHE A 472 25.46 4.98 -14.57
C PHE A 472 26.87 4.81 -15.14
N ASN A 473 27.69 4.08 -14.39
CA ASN A 473 29.01 3.64 -14.85
C ASN A 473 28.89 2.68 -16.05
N LYS A 474 29.99 2.52 -16.79
CA LYS A 474 30.07 1.61 -17.95
C LYS A 474 29.72 0.17 -17.56
N ASP A 475 30.27 -0.29 -16.44
CA ASP A 475 30.08 -1.64 -15.91
C ASP A 475 28.96 -1.65 -14.87
N THR A 476 27.74 -1.44 -15.35
CA THR A 476 26.51 -1.52 -14.56
C THR A 476 25.60 -2.60 -15.12
N ARG A 477 24.86 -3.28 -14.24
CA ARG A 477 23.83 -4.24 -14.64
C ARG A 477 22.54 -3.98 -13.88
N ARG A 478 21.46 -3.79 -14.63
CA ARG A 478 20.09 -3.63 -14.16
C ARG A 478 19.56 -4.97 -13.65
N ILE A 479 18.81 -4.91 -12.56
CA ILE A 479 18.10 -6.07 -12.03
C ILE A 479 16.86 -6.30 -12.89
N LEU A 480 16.83 -7.45 -13.57
CA LEU A 480 15.71 -7.87 -14.39
C LEU A 480 14.97 -9.02 -13.70
N ILE A 481 13.65 -8.94 -13.68
CA ILE A 481 12.77 -9.94 -13.08
C ILE A 481 12.37 -10.93 -14.17
N HIS A 482 12.64 -12.21 -13.95
CA HIS A 482 12.25 -13.26 -14.90
C HIS A 482 10.72 -13.39 -14.96
N ARG A 483 10.16 -13.48 -16.18
CA ARG A 483 8.73 -13.72 -16.43
C ARG A 483 8.45 -15.22 -16.39
N GLY A 484 8.40 -15.77 -15.19
CA GLY A 484 8.21 -17.19 -14.91
C GLY A 484 8.62 -17.50 -13.47
N ALA A 485 9.05 -18.73 -13.20
CA ALA A 485 9.62 -19.07 -11.89
C ALA A 485 10.93 -18.30 -11.65
N GLY A 486 11.02 -17.56 -10.54
CA GLY A 486 12.18 -16.69 -10.26
C GLY A 486 13.54 -17.41 -10.19
N ILE A 487 13.52 -18.72 -9.87
CA ILE A 487 14.71 -19.59 -9.86
C ILE A 487 15.36 -19.79 -11.24
N ASN A 488 14.59 -19.59 -12.32
CA ASN A 488 15.06 -19.70 -13.70
C ASN A 488 15.67 -18.39 -14.22
N ASN A 489 16.00 -17.45 -13.33
CA ASN A 489 16.70 -16.23 -13.72
C ASN A 489 18.09 -16.60 -14.27
N GLN A 490 18.32 -16.25 -15.54
CA GLN A 490 19.53 -16.56 -16.31
C GLN A 490 20.80 -15.98 -15.71
N LEU A 491 20.65 -15.06 -14.76
CA LEU A 491 21.77 -14.54 -14.01
C LEU A 491 22.38 -15.59 -13.07
N SER A 492 21.56 -16.27 -12.27
CA SER A 492 22.01 -17.31 -11.33
C SER A 492 22.00 -18.69 -11.96
N ASN A 493 21.15 -18.92 -12.96
CA ASN A 493 21.01 -20.20 -13.66
C ASN A 493 21.06 -20.02 -15.19
N PRO A 494 22.25 -19.83 -15.79
CA PRO A 494 22.38 -19.65 -17.24
C PRO A 494 21.88 -20.84 -18.08
N ALA A 495 21.91 -22.06 -17.53
CA ALA A 495 21.42 -23.26 -18.20
C ALA A 495 19.90 -23.25 -18.41
N ALA A 496 19.17 -22.41 -17.67
CA ALA A 496 17.72 -22.30 -17.79
C ALA A 496 17.22 -21.50 -19.01
N ARG A 497 18.11 -20.95 -19.85
CA ARG A 497 17.74 -20.07 -20.98
C ARG A 497 16.74 -20.70 -21.97
N GLY A 498 16.90 -21.99 -22.28
CA GLY A 498 16.02 -22.73 -23.19
C GLY A 498 14.86 -23.46 -22.50
N LEU A 499 14.74 -23.37 -21.17
CA LEU A 499 13.65 -24.01 -20.43
C LEU A 499 12.33 -23.27 -20.65
N ASN A 500 11.25 -24.02 -20.81
CA ASN A 500 9.91 -23.45 -20.95
C ASN A 500 9.49 -22.79 -19.61
N PRO A 501 9.02 -21.52 -19.60
CA PRO A 501 8.68 -20.81 -18.37
C PRO A 501 7.40 -21.33 -17.67
N GLY A 502 6.69 -22.30 -18.26
CA GLY A 502 5.54 -22.95 -17.63
C GLY A 502 4.30 -22.06 -17.53
N SER A 503 3.38 -22.38 -16.62
CA SER A 503 2.09 -21.68 -16.45
C SER A 503 2.23 -20.26 -15.88
N LEU A 504 3.35 -19.96 -15.20
CA LEU A 504 3.63 -18.63 -14.63
C LEU A 504 4.19 -17.65 -15.67
N GLY A 505 4.62 -18.14 -16.84
CA GLY A 505 5.29 -17.38 -17.87
C GLY A 505 4.43 -16.97 -19.06
N ALA A 506 5.09 -16.57 -20.15
CA ALA A 506 4.44 -16.35 -21.43
C ALA A 506 4.14 -17.69 -22.12
N LYS A 507 3.06 -17.75 -22.90
CA LYS A 507 2.79 -18.91 -23.76
C LYS A 507 3.86 -19.01 -24.86
N VAL A 508 4.51 -20.16 -24.94
CA VAL A 508 5.54 -20.45 -25.94
C VAL A 508 4.89 -21.11 -27.16
N PHE A 509 5.25 -20.64 -28.35
CA PHE A 509 4.84 -21.22 -29.63
C PHE A 509 6.07 -21.83 -30.30
N LYS A 510 5.99 -23.12 -30.65
CA LYS A 510 7.04 -23.85 -31.35
C LYS A 510 6.52 -24.38 -32.68
N LEU A 511 7.39 -24.40 -33.68
CA LEU A 511 7.12 -24.95 -35.00
C LEU A 511 7.67 -26.38 -35.08
N ASP A 512 6.96 -27.34 -34.47
CA ASP A 512 7.40 -28.74 -34.38
C ASP A 512 7.10 -29.58 -35.64
N GLN A 513 6.20 -29.11 -36.52
CA GLN A 513 5.73 -29.84 -37.70
C GLN A 513 5.81 -28.98 -38.96
N ILE A 514 6.81 -29.25 -39.79
CA ILE A 514 6.80 -28.86 -41.20
C ILE A 514 6.32 -30.10 -41.97
N PRO A 515 5.31 -30.01 -42.85
CA PRO A 515 4.87 -31.15 -43.64
C PRO A 515 6.04 -31.69 -44.47
N LYS A 516 6.60 -32.84 -44.08
CA LYS A 516 7.57 -33.57 -44.90
C LYS A 516 6.80 -34.27 -46.02
N THR A 517 7.21 -34.04 -47.26
CA THR A 517 6.76 -34.77 -48.45
C THR A 517 7.28 -36.21 -48.39
N GLY A 518 6.68 -37.04 -47.53
CA GLY A 518 7.17 -38.38 -47.22
C GLY A 518 6.07 -39.29 -46.69
N ASN A 519 5.24 -39.79 -47.60
CA ASN A 519 4.40 -41.00 -47.56
C ASN A 519 3.85 -41.52 -46.21
N THR A 520 3.45 -40.64 -45.29
CA THR A 520 2.69 -41.02 -44.10
C THR A 520 1.48 -40.10 -44.00
N GLN A 521 0.30 -40.72 -43.97
CA GLN A 521 -1.03 -40.10 -43.96
C GLN A 521 -1.32 -39.39 -42.62
N ALA A 522 -0.50 -38.43 -42.21
CA ALA A 522 -0.88 -37.46 -41.20
C ALA A 522 -1.64 -36.33 -41.91
N SER A 523 -2.88 -36.10 -41.49
CA SER A 523 -3.84 -35.19 -42.11
C SER A 523 -3.31 -33.75 -42.27
N VAL A 524 -3.04 -33.35 -43.53
CA VAL A 524 -2.60 -32.01 -43.96
C VAL A 524 -3.51 -30.87 -43.47
N ARG A 525 -4.80 -31.14 -43.20
CA ARG A 525 -5.76 -30.14 -42.72
C ARG A 525 -5.51 -29.60 -41.31
N TYR A 526 -4.86 -30.37 -40.43
CA TYR A 526 -4.60 -29.91 -39.05
C TYR A 526 -3.26 -29.17 -38.94
N SER A 527 -2.29 -29.42 -39.84
CA SER A 527 -0.99 -28.74 -39.85
C SER A 527 -1.05 -27.30 -40.34
N GLU A 528 -1.89 -26.96 -41.33
CA GLU A 528 -2.06 -25.55 -41.78
C GLU A 528 -2.61 -24.64 -40.68
N SER A 529 -3.54 -25.17 -39.86
CA SER A 529 -4.13 -24.39 -38.76
C SER A 529 -3.12 -24.07 -37.65
N SER A 530 -2.16 -24.97 -37.40
CA SER A 530 -1.13 -24.80 -36.36
C SER A 530 0.01 -23.92 -36.85
N THR A 531 0.46 -24.05 -38.10
CA THR A 531 1.47 -23.15 -38.71
C THR A 531 0.95 -21.71 -38.79
N GLN A 532 -0.31 -21.51 -39.19
CA GLN A 532 -0.91 -20.18 -39.25
C GLN A 532 -1.05 -19.54 -37.85
N ALA A 533 -1.27 -20.34 -36.81
CA ALA A 533 -1.25 -19.85 -35.42
C ALA A 533 0.16 -19.40 -34.99
N VAL A 534 1.21 -20.12 -35.40
CA VAL A 534 2.62 -19.75 -35.16
C VAL A 534 2.98 -18.47 -35.93
N ILE A 535 2.58 -18.35 -37.20
CA ILE A 535 2.76 -17.13 -38.01
C ILE A 535 2.10 -15.93 -37.33
N SER A 536 0.85 -16.10 -36.90
CA SER A 536 0.11 -15.05 -36.19
C SER A 536 0.80 -14.67 -34.87
N ALA A 537 1.32 -15.65 -34.12
CA ALA A 537 2.10 -15.42 -32.91
C ALA A 537 3.42 -14.67 -33.20
N ALA A 538 4.12 -14.99 -34.29
CA ALA A 538 5.33 -14.29 -34.72
C ALA A 538 5.08 -12.81 -35.02
N TYR A 539 4.00 -12.47 -35.74
CA TYR A 539 3.63 -11.06 -35.95
C TYR A 539 3.25 -10.37 -34.64
N ARG A 540 2.46 -11.01 -33.77
CA ARG A 540 2.11 -10.44 -32.46
C ARG A 540 3.34 -10.24 -31.58
N GLN A 541 4.36 -11.09 -31.68
CA GLN A 541 5.61 -10.90 -30.94
C GLN A 541 6.41 -9.73 -31.50
N VAL A 542 6.71 -9.73 -32.81
CA VAL A 542 7.62 -8.76 -33.44
C VAL A 542 6.96 -7.38 -33.52
N PHE A 543 5.71 -7.30 -34.00
CA PHE A 543 4.98 -6.04 -34.12
C PHE A 543 4.18 -5.66 -32.86
N GLY A 544 3.97 -6.58 -31.92
CA GLY A 544 3.10 -6.36 -30.75
C GLY A 544 1.60 -6.55 -31.03
N ARG A 545 1.21 -6.56 -32.31
CA ARG A 545 -0.18 -6.64 -32.80
C ARG A 545 -0.23 -7.45 -34.08
N GLU A 546 -1.44 -7.81 -34.51
CA GLU A 546 -1.63 -8.22 -35.89
C GLU A 546 -1.39 -7.04 -36.84
N VAL A 547 -0.66 -7.33 -37.92
CA VAL A 547 -0.31 -6.35 -38.95
C VAL A 547 -1.47 -6.16 -39.92
N TYR A 548 -1.54 -4.99 -40.55
CA TYR A 548 -2.55 -4.74 -41.58
C TYR A 548 -2.26 -5.60 -42.83
N SER A 549 -3.26 -5.84 -43.67
CA SER A 549 -3.13 -6.70 -44.87
C SER A 549 -1.94 -6.30 -45.76
N GLY A 550 -1.71 -5.00 -45.97
CA GLY A 550 -0.56 -4.49 -46.75
C GLY A 550 0.80 -4.50 -46.03
N GLN A 551 0.85 -4.89 -44.75
CA GLN A 551 2.07 -5.00 -43.96
C GLN A 551 2.52 -6.47 -43.77
N ARG A 552 1.70 -7.44 -44.18
CA ARG A 552 2.09 -8.87 -44.15
C ARG A 552 3.14 -9.17 -45.21
N SER A 553 4.11 -10.00 -44.84
CA SER A 553 5.14 -10.50 -45.74
C SER A 553 4.72 -11.85 -46.31
N ASN A 554 3.76 -11.85 -47.24
CA ASN A 554 3.17 -13.07 -47.82
C ASN A 554 4.24 -14.03 -48.39
N VAL A 555 5.28 -13.50 -49.05
CA VAL A 555 6.38 -14.31 -49.59
C VAL A 555 7.13 -15.06 -48.48
N ALA A 556 7.36 -14.42 -47.34
CA ALA A 556 8.04 -15.05 -46.22
C ALA A 556 7.15 -16.09 -45.52
N GLU A 557 5.83 -15.87 -45.49
CA GLU A 557 4.86 -16.82 -44.95
C GLU A 557 4.85 -18.11 -45.76
N ILE A 558 4.71 -17.99 -47.09
CA ILE A 558 4.73 -19.14 -48.02
C ILE A 558 6.04 -19.93 -47.86
N LYS A 559 7.18 -19.25 -47.76
CA LYS A 559 8.48 -19.90 -47.56
C LYS A 559 8.57 -20.65 -46.23
N LEU A 560 7.99 -20.11 -45.16
CA LEU A 560 7.96 -20.79 -43.86
C LEU A 560 7.03 -22.01 -43.91
N GLU A 561 5.86 -21.89 -44.53
CA GLU A 561 4.88 -22.96 -44.70
C GLU A 561 5.44 -24.12 -45.54
N ASN A 562 6.21 -23.80 -46.58
CA ASN A 562 6.93 -24.78 -47.41
C ASN A 562 8.17 -25.38 -46.72
N GLY A 563 8.61 -24.82 -45.59
CA GLY A 563 9.84 -25.24 -44.91
C GLY A 563 11.13 -24.80 -45.60
N GLU A 564 11.09 -23.82 -46.50
CA GLU A 564 12.27 -23.25 -47.17
C GLU A 564 13.12 -22.40 -46.21
N ILE A 565 12.51 -21.82 -45.18
CA ILE A 565 13.16 -21.00 -44.16
C ILE A 565 12.79 -21.47 -42.76
N THR A 566 13.68 -21.28 -41.79
CA THR A 566 13.40 -21.56 -40.37
C THR A 566 12.54 -20.47 -39.74
N LEU A 567 11.99 -20.72 -38.54
CA LEU A 567 11.23 -19.70 -37.83
C LEU A 567 12.11 -18.49 -37.46
N LYS A 568 13.39 -18.72 -37.14
CA LYS A 568 14.36 -17.64 -36.94
C LYS A 568 14.56 -16.79 -38.19
N GLU A 569 14.68 -17.41 -39.36
CA GLU A 569 14.80 -16.68 -40.63
C GLU A 569 13.52 -15.91 -40.99
N PHE A 570 12.36 -16.47 -40.66
CA PHE A 570 11.08 -15.78 -40.77
C PHE A 570 11.03 -14.54 -39.86
N ILE A 571 11.40 -14.67 -38.57
CA ILE A 571 11.50 -13.54 -37.63
C ILE A 571 12.49 -12.49 -38.13
N ARG A 572 13.65 -12.90 -38.66
CA ARG A 572 14.65 -12.00 -39.27
C ARG A 572 14.05 -11.22 -40.44
N THR A 573 13.32 -11.90 -41.32
CA THR A 573 12.71 -11.28 -42.51
C THR A 573 11.64 -10.26 -42.12
N ILE A 574 10.77 -10.61 -41.17
CA ILE A 574 9.74 -9.70 -40.64
C ILE A 574 10.37 -8.49 -39.94
N ALA A 575 11.39 -8.70 -39.10
CA ALA A 575 12.08 -7.62 -38.40
C ALA A 575 12.86 -6.70 -39.35
N LYS A 576 13.34 -7.21 -40.49
CA LYS A 576 13.98 -6.41 -41.55
C LYS A 576 12.99 -5.76 -42.53
N SER A 577 11.69 -6.03 -42.40
CA SER A 577 10.68 -5.47 -43.31
C SER A 577 10.62 -3.94 -43.25
N GLU A 578 10.23 -3.32 -44.36
CA GLU A 578 10.05 -1.86 -44.44
C GLU A 578 8.97 -1.38 -43.44
N ALA A 579 7.91 -2.17 -43.27
CA ALA A 579 6.84 -1.88 -42.31
C ALA A 579 7.37 -1.80 -40.87
N PHE A 580 8.23 -2.74 -40.47
CA PHE A 580 8.85 -2.74 -39.15
C PHE A 580 9.79 -1.54 -38.97
N ARG A 581 10.66 -1.28 -39.96
CA ARG A 581 11.60 -0.15 -39.95
C ARG A 581 10.89 1.21 -39.84
N LYS A 582 9.85 1.45 -40.64
CA LYS A 582 9.06 2.70 -40.57
C LYS A 582 8.42 2.89 -39.20
N THR A 583 7.95 1.80 -38.61
CA THR A 583 7.22 1.84 -37.33
C THR A 583 8.15 2.07 -36.14
N TYR A 584 9.27 1.34 -36.06
CA TYR A 584 10.10 1.24 -34.85
C TYR A 584 11.53 1.76 -34.96
N TRP A 585 12.00 2.10 -36.16
CA TRP A 585 13.33 2.67 -36.35
C TRP A 585 13.28 4.14 -36.76
N SER A 586 12.55 4.47 -37.84
CA SER A 586 12.54 5.82 -38.40
C SER A 586 11.83 6.86 -37.53
N SER A 587 10.90 6.44 -36.68
CA SER A 587 10.05 7.31 -35.85
C SER A 587 10.64 7.60 -34.46
N LEU A 588 11.64 6.83 -34.03
CA LEU A 588 12.15 6.83 -32.66
C LEU A 588 13.59 7.36 -32.60
N TYR A 589 13.95 7.87 -31.43
CA TYR A 589 15.37 8.08 -31.10
C TYR A 589 16.12 6.74 -31.18
N ILE A 590 17.34 6.75 -31.73
CA ILE A 590 18.11 5.53 -32.03
C ILE A 590 18.17 4.57 -30.83
N MET A 591 18.46 5.06 -29.63
CA MET A 591 18.55 4.18 -28.47
C MET A 591 17.20 3.69 -27.95
N LYS A 592 16.13 4.47 -28.15
CA LYS A 592 14.76 4.03 -27.87
C LYS A 592 14.34 2.93 -28.85
N ALA A 593 14.73 3.05 -30.11
CA ALA A 593 14.53 2.01 -31.12
C ALA A 593 15.30 0.73 -30.76
N VAL A 594 16.60 0.84 -30.45
CA VAL A 594 17.43 -0.29 -30.04
C VAL A 594 16.84 -1.01 -28.83
N GLU A 595 16.50 -0.28 -27.76
CA GLU A 595 15.91 -0.86 -26.53
C GLU A 595 14.58 -1.58 -26.82
N TYR A 596 13.72 -0.99 -27.67
CA TYR A 596 12.45 -1.61 -28.04
C TYR A 596 12.62 -2.86 -28.91
N ILE A 597 13.49 -2.80 -29.94
CA ILE A 597 13.78 -3.93 -30.84
C ILE A 597 14.41 -5.08 -30.04
N HIS A 598 15.33 -4.76 -29.13
CA HIS A 598 15.96 -5.73 -28.24
C HIS A 598 14.92 -6.47 -27.38
N ARG A 599 13.94 -5.75 -26.81
CA ARG A 599 12.83 -6.36 -26.06
C ARG A 599 11.97 -7.30 -26.91
N ARG A 600 11.73 -6.96 -28.17
CA ARG A 600 10.89 -7.76 -29.09
C ARG A 600 11.58 -9.02 -29.58
N LEU A 601 12.88 -8.95 -29.87
CA LEU A 601 13.63 -10.07 -30.43
C LEU A 601 14.26 -10.97 -29.36
N LEU A 602 14.76 -10.42 -28.25
CA LEU A 602 15.37 -11.20 -27.15
C LEU A 602 14.46 -11.42 -25.96
N GLY A 603 13.29 -10.79 -25.93
CA GLY A 603 12.33 -10.95 -24.83
C GLY A 603 12.74 -10.28 -23.52
N ARG A 604 13.76 -9.40 -23.53
CA ARG A 604 14.23 -8.69 -22.34
C ARG A 604 14.73 -7.27 -22.66
N PRO A 605 14.72 -6.35 -21.69
CA PRO A 605 15.47 -5.11 -21.81
C PRO A 605 16.98 -5.35 -21.86
N THR A 606 17.71 -4.31 -22.27
CA THR A 606 19.17 -4.30 -22.13
C THR A 606 19.58 -4.35 -20.65
N TYR A 607 20.69 -5.01 -20.38
CA TYR A 607 21.24 -5.15 -19.04
C TYR A 607 21.87 -3.88 -18.52
N GLY A 608 22.47 -3.07 -19.38
CA GLY A 608 23.20 -1.90 -18.92
C GLY A 608 23.97 -1.23 -20.04
N ARG A 609 24.86 -0.32 -19.65
CA ARG A 609 25.51 0.60 -20.59
C ARG A 609 26.45 -0.10 -21.57
N LYS A 610 27.17 -1.14 -21.15
CA LYS A 610 28.09 -1.89 -22.04
C LYS A 610 27.38 -2.50 -23.26
N GLU A 611 26.26 -3.18 -23.03
CA GLU A 611 25.44 -3.79 -24.10
C GLU A 611 24.81 -2.72 -25.00
N THR A 612 24.26 -1.69 -24.37
CA THR A 612 23.66 -0.53 -25.04
C THR A 612 24.65 0.19 -25.98
N ASN A 613 25.88 0.40 -25.53
CA ASN A 613 26.94 1.02 -26.32
C ASN A 613 27.35 0.14 -27.51
N ALA A 614 27.47 -1.17 -27.31
CA ALA A 614 27.85 -2.08 -28.39
C ALA A 614 26.83 -2.04 -29.55
N TYR A 615 25.54 -2.04 -29.23
CA TYR A 615 24.49 -1.88 -30.23
C TYR A 615 24.49 -0.49 -30.87
N PHE A 616 24.74 0.57 -30.09
CA PHE A 616 24.89 1.92 -30.64
C PHE A 616 26.04 1.99 -31.67
N ASP A 617 27.20 1.40 -31.38
CA ASP A 617 28.35 1.37 -32.28
C ASP A 617 28.03 0.61 -33.58
N ILE A 618 27.30 -0.50 -33.49
CA ILE A 618 26.83 -1.26 -34.67
C ILE A 618 25.87 -0.40 -35.49
N CYS A 619 24.90 0.25 -34.85
CA CYS A 619 23.96 1.13 -35.51
C CYS A 619 24.66 2.30 -36.21
N ALA A 620 25.64 2.93 -35.54
CA ALA A 620 26.38 4.06 -36.08
C ALA A 620 27.24 3.68 -37.29
N LYS A 621 27.85 2.48 -37.28
CA LYS A 621 28.76 2.03 -38.35
C LYS A 621 28.07 1.31 -39.50
N LYS A 622 27.06 0.48 -39.20
CA LYS A 622 26.47 -0.49 -40.15
C LYS A 622 24.95 -0.32 -40.34
N GLY A 623 24.29 0.50 -39.52
CA GLY A 623 22.87 0.81 -39.64
C GLY A 623 21.91 -0.26 -39.09
N PHE A 624 20.63 -0.12 -39.46
CA PHE A 624 19.50 -0.89 -38.91
C PHE A 624 19.56 -2.40 -39.19
N TYR A 625 19.87 -2.81 -40.42
CA TYR A 625 19.85 -4.23 -40.77
C TYR A 625 20.90 -5.03 -39.99
N ALA A 626 22.08 -4.45 -39.79
CA ALA A 626 23.15 -5.06 -39.01
C ALA A 626 22.81 -5.18 -37.52
N LEU A 627 21.99 -4.28 -36.97
CA LEU A 627 21.47 -4.41 -35.60
C LEU A 627 20.61 -5.68 -35.48
N VAL A 628 19.64 -5.84 -36.39
CA VAL A 628 18.74 -7.01 -36.38
C VAL A 628 19.54 -8.30 -36.50
N ASP A 629 20.51 -8.35 -37.42
CA ASP A 629 21.41 -9.50 -37.55
C ASP A 629 22.20 -9.76 -36.27
N SER A 630 22.82 -8.72 -35.68
CA SER A 630 23.61 -8.89 -34.46
C SER A 630 22.83 -9.42 -33.26
N ILE A 631 21.52 -9.15 -33.19
CA ILE A 631 20.64 -9.65 -32.13
C ILE A 631 20.24 -11.10 -32.42
N ILE A 632 19.80 -11.41 -33.65
CA ILE A 632 19.31 -12.75 -34.02
C ILE A 632 20.46 -13.76 -34.11
N ASP A 633 21.66 -13.33 -34.50
CA ASP A 633 22.88 -14.15 -34.55
C ASP A 633 23.58 -14.25 -33.19
N SER A 634 23.01 -13.67 -32.13
CA SER A 634 23.59 -13.75 -30.79
C SER A 634 23.45 -15.16 -30.20
N GLN A 635 24.45 -15.57 -29.41
CA GLN A 635 24.42 -16.82 -28.68
C GLN A 635 23.19 -16.92 -27.75
N GLU A 636 22.78 -15.80 -27.14
CA GLU A 636 21.60 -15.78 -26.28
C GLU A 636 20.30 -16.08 -27.04
N TYR A 637 20.16 -15.58 -28.27
CA TYR A 637 19.00 -15.91 -29.10
C TYR A 637 18.96 -17.40 -29.43
N ALA A 638 20.10 -17.96 -29.84
CA ALA A 638 20.23 -19.38 -30.20
C ALA A 638 19.91 -20.30 -29.00
N GLU A 639 20.42 -19.99 -27.81
CA GLU A 639 20.16 -20.79 -26.59
C GLU A 639 18.73 -20.66 -26.06
N ALA A 640 18.09 -19.49 -26.24
CA ALA A 640 16.75 -19.23 -25.69
C ALA A 640 15.61 -19.69 -26.61
N PHE A 641 15.78 -19.53 -27.93
CA PHE A 641 14.71 -19.76 -28.91
C PHE A 641 15.09 -20.75 -30.02
N GLY A 642 16.38 -21.02 -30.24
CA GLY A 642 16.82 -21.89 -31.33
C GLY A 642 16.35 -21.40 -32.70
N GLU A 643 15.94 -22.35 -33.54
CA GLU A 643 15.49 -22.13 -34.91
C GLU A 643 13.96 -22.32 -35.08
N ASP A 644 13.29 -22.81 -34.03
CA ASP A 644 11.92 -23.37 -34.05
C ASP A 644 10.94 -22.65 -33.12
N THR A 645 11.41 -21.81 -32.19
CA THR A 645 10.58 -21.18 -31.16
C THR A 645 10.34 -19.69 -31.45
N VAL A 646 9.08 -19.24 -31.37
CA VAL A 646 8.76 -17.81 -31.48
C VAL A 646 9.32 -17.10 -30.25
N PRO A 647 10.05 -15.96 -30.40
CA PRO A 647 10.48 -15.19 -29.25
C PRO A 647 9.32 -14.83 -28.33
N TYR A 648 9.55 -14.80 -27.03
CA TYR A 648 8.55 -14.43 -26.04
C TYR A 648 9.16 -13.53 -24.97
N GLU A 649 8.34 -12.80 -24.22
CA GLU A 649 8.83 -11.94 -23.14
C GLU A 649 9.39 -12.81 -21.99
N ARG A 650 10.71 -12.78 -21.80
CA ARG A 650 11.46 -13.55 -20.79
C ARG A 650 11.73 -12.75 -19.52
N TYR A 651 11.88 -11.42 -19.61
CA TYR A 651 12.19 -10.56 -18.48
C TYR A 651 11.39 -9.25 -18.48
N LEU A 652 11.08 -8.79 -17.27
CA LEU A 652 10.41 -7.53 -16.97
C LEU A 652 11.33 -6.65 -16.12
N THR A 653 11.10 -5.35 -16.17
CA THR A 653 11.65 -4.44 -15.16
C THR A 653 10.79 -4.48 -13.89
N PRO A 654 11.33 -4.14 -12.71
CA PRO A 654 10.55 -3.95 -11.49
C PRO A 654 9.33 -3.06 -11.69
N LYS A 655 9.49 -1.95 -12.43
CA LYS A 655 8.39 -1.04 -12.80
C LYS A 655 7.32 -1.75 -13.64
N GLY A 656 7.72 -2.54 -14.64
CA GLY A 656 6.79 -3.27 -15.49
C GLY A 656 6.04 -4.38 -14.76
N LEU A 657 6.69 -5.09 -13.84
CA LEU A 657 6.02 -6.07 -12.98
C LEU A 657 4.97 -5.37 -12.09
N ALA A 658 5.34 -4.27 -11.43
CA ALA A 658 4.43 -3.54 -10.54
C ALA A 658 3.16 -3.06 -11.27
N LEU A 659 3.29 -2.59 -12.51
CA LEU A 659 2.14 -2.19 -13.35
C LEU A 659 1.15 -3.33 -13.64
N ARG A 660 1.61 -4.58 -13.57
CA ARG A 660 0.80 -5.79 -13.80
C ARG A 660 0.27 -6.39 -12.50
N SER A 661 1.08 -6.42 -11.44
CA SER A 661 0.82 -7.17 -10.20
C SER A 661 0.20 -6.36 -9.07
N MET A 662 0.37 -5.04 -9.03
CA MET A 662 -0.10 -4.18 -7.94
C MET A 662 -1.43 -3.49 -8.28
N ARG A 663 -2.29 -4.16 -9.06
CA ARG A 663 -3.65 -3.67 -9.37
C ARG A 663 -4.59 -4.10 -8.25
N VAL A 664 -5.58 -3.26 -7.92
CA VAL A 664 -6.52 -3.51 -6.81
C VAL A 664 -7.12 -4.92 -6.84
N GLY A 665 -7.49 -5.43 -8.04
CA GLY A 665 -8.01 -6.79 -8.19
C GLY A 665 -7.00 -7.90 -7.91
N SER A 666 -5.72 -7.71 -8.23
CA SER A 666 -4.67 -8.71 -8.01
C SER A 666 -4.04 -8.65 -6.60
N LEU A 667 -4.31 -7.60 -5.82
CA LEU A 667 -3.86 -7.48 -4.43
C LEU A 667 -4.60 -8.45 -3.50
N ALA A 668 -5.90 -8.67 -3.75
CA ALA A 668 -6.72 -9.61 -2.99
C ALA A 668 -6.26 -11.07 -3.17
N GLU A 669 -6.02 -11.49 -4.41
CA GLU A 669 -5.53 -12.84 -4.74
C GLU A 669 -4.17 -13.15 -4.11
N LYS A 670 -3.34 -12.13 -3.87
CA LYS A 670 -2.00 -12.26 -3.30
C LYS A 670 -1.93 -12.11 -1.80
N GLY A 671 -3.07 -12.01 -1.10
CA GLY A 671 -3.12 -11.86 0.35
C GLY A 671 -2.47 -10.56 0.85
N MET A 672 -2.35 -9.54 -0.01
CA MET A 672 -1.77 -8.24 0.33
C MET A 672 -2.82 -7.21 0.75
N MET A 673 -4.09 -7.61 0.81
CA MET A 673 -5.08 -6.87 1.60
C MET A 673 -4.96 -7.29 3.06
N PRO A 674 -5.17 -6.37 4.02
CA PRO A 674 -5.33 -6.76 5.41
C PRO A 674 -6.44 -7.80 5.45
N ILE A 675 -6.09 -9.01 5.89
CA ILE A 675 -7.08 -10.07 6.13
C ILE A 675 -8.02 -9.45 7.16
N PRO A 676 -9.32 -9.23 6.84
CA PRO A 676 -10.25 -8.77 7.85
C PRO A 676 -10.20 -9.79 8.98
N ASP A 677 -10.07 -9.33 10.21
CA ASP A 677 -9.99 -10.19 11.38
C ASP A 677 -11.26 -11.06 11.39
N THR A 678 -11.14 -12.31 10.91
CA THR A 678 -12.24 -13.26 10.81
C THR A 678 -12.49 -13.95 12.14
N THR A 679 -11.75 -13.57 13.19
CA THR A 679 -11.99 -14.04 14.53
C THR A 679 -13.39 -13.61 14.96
N VAL A 680 -14.24 -14.60 15.24
CA VAL A 680 -15.58 -14.34 15.75
C VAL A 680 -15.42 -13.67 17.10
N PRO A 681 -16.04 -12.51 17.35
CA PRO A 681 -15.92 -11.84 18.64
C PRO A 681 -16.33 -12.79 19.77
N ARG A 682 -15.55 -12.84 20.85
CA ARG A 682 -15.76 -13.79 21.97
C ARG A 682 -17.19 -13.77 22.55
N PHE A 683 -17.88 -12.63 22.49
CA PHE A 683 -19.28 -12.54 22.94
C PHE A 683 -20.26 -13.30 22.01
N VAL A 684 -19.93 -13.42 20.72
CA VAL A 684 -20.68 -14.22 19.75
C VAL A 684 -20.39 -15.71 19.96
N GLU A 685 -19.15 -16.08 20.29
CA GLU A 685 -18.80 -17.47 20.64
C GLU A 685 -19.50 -17.94 21.92
N LEU A 686 -19.59 -17.09 22.94
CA LEU A 686 -20.29 -17.42 24.19
C LEU A 686 -21.82 -17.46 24.04
N GLY A 687 -22.37 -16.80 23.03
CA GLY A 687 -23.81 -16.73 22.77
C GLY A 687 -24.32 -17.70 21.70
N SER A 688 -23.42 -18.32 20.93
CA SER A 688 -23.79 -19.25 19.87
C SER A 688 -24.00 -20.66 20.42
N VAL A 689 -24.99 -21.34 19.87
CA VAL A 689 -25.25 -22.74 20.20
C VAL A 689 -24.25 -23.59 19.42
N GLY A 690 -23.34 -24.26 20.11
CA GLY A 690 -22.26 -25.07 19.50
C GLY A 690 -22.68 -26.44 18.95
N GLU A 691 -23.97 -26.79 19.02
CA GLU A 691 -24.48 -28.10 18.60
C GLU A 691 -25.58 -27.94 17.54
N ASP A 692 -25.50 -28.74 16.48
CA ASP A 692 -26.58 -28.88 15.50
C ASP A 692 -27.77 -29.59 16.14
N ARG A 693 -28.84 -28.84 16.38
CA ARG A 693 -30.05 -29.36 17.04
C ARG A 693 -30.98 -29.98 16.02
N SER A 694 -31.27 -31.26 16.22
CA SER A 694 -32.31 -31.96 15.46
C SER A 694 -33.71 -31.42 15.82
N ILE A 695 -34.66 -31.55 14.89
CA ILE A 695 -36.06 -31.13 15.09
C ILE A 695 -36.68 -31.75 16.36
N PRO A 696 -36.45 -33.04 16.71
CA PRO A 696 -36.93 -33.61 17.96
C PRO A 696 -36.38 -32.94 19.22
N ASP A 697 -35.10 -32.53 19.23
CA ASP A 697 -34.51 -31.81 20.38
C ASP A 697 -35.14 -30.42 20.53
N VAL A 698 -35.34 -29.71 19.42
CA VAL A 698 -36.06 -28.44 19.40
C VAL A 698 -37.49 -28.60 19.95
N GLN A 699 -38.22 -29.63 19.50
CA GLN A 699 -39.58 -29.90 19.98
C GLN A 699 -39.62 -30.25 21.47
N ARG A 700 -38.67 -31.03 21.98
CA ARG A 700 -38.55 -31.34 23.42
C ARG A 700 -38.33 -30.08 24.26
N ARG A 701 -37.47 -29.17 23.80
CA ARG A 701 -37.21 -27.90 24.50
C ARG A 701 -38.40 -26.95 24.42
N ILE A 702 -39.20 -27.01 23.36
CA ILE A 702 -40.47 -26.25 23.26
C ILE A 702 -41.51 -26.79 24.26
N SER A 703 -41.55 -28.10 24.49
CA SER A 703 -42.53 -28.76 25.36
C SER A 703 -42.13 -28.82 26.84
N GLN A 704 -40.96 -28.31 27.22
CA GLN A 704 -40.49 -28.32 28.61
C GLN A 704 -41.35 -27.45 29.53
N GLY A 705 -41.52 -27.89 30.79
CA GLY A 705 -42.25 -27.17 31.83
C GLY A 705 -43.69 -27.63 32.03
N VAL A 706 -44.45 -26.90 32.85
CA VAL A 706 -45.89 -27.15 33.06
C VAL A 706 -46.65 -26.80 31.79
N ASN A 707 -47.72 -27.55 31.50
CA ASN A 707 -48.52 -27.37 30.31
C ASN A 707 -49.00 -25.91 30.15
N ARG A 708 -48.90 -25.37 28.92
CA ARG A 708 -49.38 -24.02 28.55
C ARG A 708 -50.86 -23.80 28.86
N GLN A 709 -51.65 -24.87 28.99
CA GLN A 709 -53.04 -24.81 29.45
C GLN A 709 -53.23 -24.01 30.75
N ARG A 710 -52.25 -24.00 31.66
CA ARG A 710 -52.28 -23.17 32.87
C ARG A 710 -52.45 -21.67 32.56
N GLN A 711 -51.79 -21.18 31.52
CA GLN A 711 -51.89 -19.77 31.07
C GLN A 711 -53.15 -19.52 30.24
N GLN A 712 -53.73 -20.57 29.65
CA GLN A 712 -54.85 -20.49 28.71
C GLN A 712 -56.23 -20.74 29.36
N THR A 713 -56.28 -21.15 30.64
CA THR A 713 -57.53 -21.46 31.35
C THR A 713 -58.29 -20.17 31.69
N LYS A 714 -59.55 -20.06 31.25
CA LYS A 714 -60.44 -18.92 31.51
C LYS A 714 -61.32 -19.19 32.75
N ALA A 715 -61.29 -18.28 33.72
CA ALA A 715 -62.23 -18.29 34.85
C ALA A 715 -63.52 -17.52 34.47
N PHE A 716 -64.68 -18.14 34.66
CA PHE A 716 -65.98 -17.53 34.39
C PHE A 716 -66.56 -16.97 35.69
N LYS A 717 -66.92 -15.67 35.69
CA LYS A 717 -67.48 -14.98 36.86
C LYS A 717 -68.83 -14.34 36.54
N LEU A 718 -69.75 -14.42 37.49
CA LEU A 718 -71.05 -13.75 37.47
C LEU A 718 -71.01 -12.48 38.32
N THR A 719 -70.47 -11.41 37.76
CA THR A 719 -70.34 -10.12 38.46
C THR A 719 -71.57 -9.22 38.36
N SER A 720 -72.45 -9.45 37.36
CA SER A 720 -73.66 -8.66 37.15
C SER A 720 -74.76 -9.49 36.50
N LEU A 721 -76.00 -9.29 36.97
CA LEU A 721 -77.22 -9.93 36.44
C LEU A 721 -77.85 -9.16 35.26
N ALA A 722 -77.33 -7.96 34.97
CA ALA A 722 -77.78 -7.15 33.83
C ALA A 722 -77.27 -7.69 32.49
N ASP A 723 -76.10 -8.32 32.49
CA ASP A 723 -75.49 -8.92 31.30
C ASP A 723 -76.09 -10.32 31.05
N LYS A 724 -77.22 -10.36 30.35
CA LYS A 724 -77.91 -11.62 29.99
C LYS A 724 -77.05 -12.53 29.10
N PRO A 725 -76.25 -12.05 28.14
CA PRO A 725 -75.26 -12.87 27.43
C PRO A 725 -74.22 -13.52 28.36
N ASN A 726 -73.60 -12.77 29.28
CA ASN A 726 -72.63 -13.34 30.21
C ASN A 726 -73.29 -14.34 31.17
N LEU A 727 -74.50 -14.06 31.66
CA LEU A 727 -75.27 -15.01 32.47
C LEU A 727 -75.45 -16.35 31.73
N LYS A 728 -75.83 -16.32 30.45
CA LYS A 728 -75.95 -17.54 29.62
C LYS A 728 -74.60 -18.26 29.42
N GLN A 729 -73.50 -17.52 29.29
CA GLN A 729 -72.17 -18.11 29.16
C GLN A 729 -71.69 -18.75 30.46
N VAL A 730 -71.94 -18.10 31.60
CA VAL A 730 -71.59 -18.60 32.93
C VAL A 730 -72.43 -19.83 33.28
N THR A 731 -73.74 -19.85 32.98
CA THR A 731 -74.57 -21.04 33.18
C THR A 731 -74.09 -22.20 32.31
N ALA A 732 -73.79 -21.95 31.03
CA ALA A 732 -73.22 -22.95 30.14
C ALA A 732 -71.82 -23.43 30.57
N ALA A 733 -71.00 -22.55 31.17
CA ALA A 733 -69.71 -22.93 31.75
C ALA A 733 -69.89 -23.80 33.01
N ALA A 734 -70.85 -23.47 33.87
CA ALA A 734 -71.18 -24.26 35.06
C ALA A 734 -71.67 -25.67 34.69
N TYR A 735 -72.52 -25.79 33.66
CA TYR A 735 -72.92 -27.10 33.14
C TYR A 735 -71.73 -27.92 32.64
N ARG A 736 -70.84 -27.30 31.83
CA ARG A 736 -69.65 -27.98 31.31
C ARG A 736 -68.66 -28.37 32.41
N GLN A 737 -68.56 -27.58 33.48
CA GLN A 737 -67.69 -27.89 34.60
C GLN A 737 -68.23 -29.06 35.45
N ILE A 738 -69.51 -29.06 35.77
CA ILE A 738 -70.11 -30.02 36.70
C ILE A 738 -70.43 -31.35 35.99
N PHE A 739 -70.87 -31.29 34.74
CA PHE A 739 -71.24 -32.47 33.96
C PHE A 739 -70.15 -32.92 32.98
N GLU A 740 -68.99 -32.24 32.98
CA GLU A 740 -67.85 -32.42 32.07
C GLU A 740 -68.14 -32.15 30.57
N ARG A 741 -69.40 -31.85 30.21
CA ARG A 741 -69.88 -31.59 28.85
C ARG A 741 -71.15 -30.76 28.86
N ASP A 742 -71.53 -30.22 27.71
CA ASP A 742 -72.80 -29.52 27.56
C ASP A 742 -73.98 -30.49 27.77
N ILE A 743 -75.05 -30.02 28.38
CA ILE A 743 -76.21 -30.80 28.81
C ILE A 743 -77.31 -30.92 27.73
N ALA A 744 -77.35 -29.98 26.78
CA ALA A 744 -78.38 -29.94 25.73
C ALA A 744 -78.57 -31.27 24.96
N PRO A 745 -77.53 -32.08 24.67
CA PRO A 745 -77.69 -33.30 23.87
C PRO A 745 -78.36 -34.50 24.55
N TYR A 746 -78.55 -34.51 25.88
CA TYR A 746 -79.01 -35.72 26.60
C TYR A 746 -80.00 -35.46 27.75
N ILE A 747 -80.52 -34.25 27.85
CA ILE A 747 -81.64 -33.92 28.72
C ILE A 747 -82.96 -34.13 27.97
N VAL A 748 -83.89 -34.90 28.56
CA VAL A 748 -85.22 -35.22 27.97
C VAL A 748 -86.34 -34.31 28.50
N LYS A 749 -86.12 -33.59 29.62
CA LYS A 749 -87.07 -32.67 30.28
C LYS A 749 -86.36 -31.37 30.67
N SER A 750 -87.06 -30.25 30.78
CA SER A 750 -86.52 -28.96 31.26
C SER A 750 -86.16 -28.99 32.77
N GLU A 751 -85.18 -29.80 33.17
CA GLU A 751 -84.85 -30.09 34.58
C GLU A 751 -84.26 -28.88 35.33
N PHE A 752 -83.53 -28.00 34.65
CA PHE A 752 -82.80 -26.89 35.28
C PHE A 752 -83.38 -25.50 35.01
N THR A 753 -84.48 -25.39 34.24
CA THR A 753 -85.09 -24.10 33.90
C THR A 753 -85.51 -23.31 35.14
N ALA A 754 -85.93 -24.01 36.21
CA ALA A 754 -86.22 -23.39 37.50
C ALA A 754 -84.97 -22.78 38.17
N LEU A 755 -83.83 -23.50 38.16
CA LEU A 755 -82.57 -22.99 38.73
C LEU A 755 -82.00 -21.84 37.89
N GLU A 756 -82.09 -21.92 36.56
CA GLU A 756 -81.67 -20.84 35.66
C GLU A 756 -82.48 -19.56 35.88
N SER A 757 -83.81 -19.71 36.06
CA SER A 757 -84.69 -18.59 36.34
C SER A 757 -84.37 -17.96 37.70
N LYS A 758 -84.16 -18.78 38.74
CA LYS A 758 -83.76 -18.32 40.07
C LYS A 758 -82.43 -17.58 40.05
N LEU A 759 -81.43 -18.10 39.35
CA LEU A 759 -80.13 -17.44 39.20
C LEU A 759 -80.27 -16.13 38.40
N GLY A 760 -81.07 -16.13 37.34
CA GLY A 760 -81.30 -14.95 36.50
C GLY A 760 -82.08 -13.83 37.17
N ASN A 761 -82.89 -14.16 38.18
CA ASN A 761 -83.63 -13.23 39.04
C ASN A 761 -82.82 -12.78 40.27
N GLY A 762 -81.65 -13.39 40.54
CA GLY A 762 -80.85 -13.12 41.74
C GLY A 762 -81.44 -13.72 43.02
N GLU A 763 -82.33 -14.71 42.91
CA GLU A 763 -82.89 -15.43 44.07
C GLU A 763 -81.91 -16.42 44.68
N ILE A 764 -80.91 -16.85 43.90
CA ILE A 764 -79.82 -17.73 44.33
C ILE A 764 -78.47 -17.22 43.83
N THR A 765 -77.39 -17.51 44.57
CA THR A 765 -76.01 -17.22 44.16
C THR A 765 -75.49 -18.24 43.13
N LEU A 766 -74.36 -17.97 42.47
CA LEU A 766 -73.76 -18.95 41.56
C LEU A 766 -73.30 -20.20 42.31
N LYS A 767 -72.84 -20.06 43.56
CA LYS A 767 -72.54 -21.19 44.46
C LYS A 767 -73.78 -22.05 44.72
N GLU A 768 -74.92 -21.44 45.06
CA GLU A 768 -76.18 -22.16 45.28
C GLU A 768 -76.72 -22.78 43.99
N PHE A 769 -76.49 -22.14 42.84
CA PHE A 769 -76.78 -22.74 41.54
C PHE A 769 -75.93 -24.00 41.31
N ILE A 770 -74.63 -23.95 41.57
CA ILE A 770 -73.72 -25.11 41.51
C ILE A 770 -74.15 -26.22 42.49
N GLU A 771 -74.58 -25.86 43.70
CA GLU A 771 -75.14 -26.80 44.68
C GLU A 771 -76.40 -27.49 44.14
N GLY A 772 -77.30 -26.71 43.54
CA GLY A 772 -78.51 -27.20 42.89
C GLY A 772 -78.23 -28.16 41.73
N LEU A 773 -77.20 -27.87 40.93
CA LEU A 773 -76.77 -28.76 39.85
C LEU A 773 -76.18 -30.07 40.37
N GLY A 774 -75.34 -30.01 41.40
CA GLY A 774 -74.76 -31.19 42.02
C GLY A 774 -75.78 -32.08 42.75
N CYS A 775 -76.81 -31.48 43.35
CA CYS A 775 -77.85 -32.22 44.07
C CYS A 775 -78.97 -32.77 43.16
N SER A 776 -78.85 -32.59 41.85
CA SER A 776 -79.85 -32.97 40.86
C SER A 776 -79.93 -34.49 40.64
N SER A 777 -81.09 -34.97 40.19
CA SER A 777 -81.26 -36.36 39.74
C SER A 777 -80.32 -36.71 38.61
N LEU A 778 -79.97 -35.75 37.75
CA LEU A 778 -79.05 -35.94 36.64
C LEU A 778 -77.61 -36.19 37.12
N TYR A 779 -77.12 -35.38 38.07
CA TYR A 779 -75.77 -35.58 38.63
C TYR A 779 -75.67 -36.92 39.34
N ILE A 780 -76.73 -37.30 40.05
CA ILE A 780 -76.84 -38.61 40.70
C ILE A 780 -76.73 -39.75 39.67
N LYS A 781 -77.46 -39.63 38.55
CA LYS A 781 -77.45 -40.65 37.49
C LYS A 781 -76.09 -40.77 36.78
N GLU A 782 -75.40 -39.66 36.55
CA GLU A 782 -74.13 -39.66 35.80
C GLU A 782 -72.92 -39.96 36.68
N PHE A 783 -72.80 -39.35 37.87
CA PHE A 783 -71.54 -39.35 38.64
C PHE A 783 -71.65 -40.00 40.02
N TYR A 784 -72.84 -40.42 40.46
CA TYR A 784 -73.03 -41.11 41.75
C TYR A 784 -73.42 -42.58 41.58
N ALA A 785 -74.59 -42.86 41.00
CA ALA A 785 -75.15 -44.22 40.89
C ALA A 785 -74.26 -45.25 40.17
N PRO A 786 -73.49 -44.92 39.11
CA PRO A 786 -72.71 -45.92 38.37
C PRO A 786 -71.29 -46.16 38.94
N TYR A 787 -70.90 -45.47 40.02
CA TYR A 787 -69.53 -45.42 40.53
C TYR A 787 -69.44 -45.67 42.04
N PRO A 788 -68.33 -46.27 42.54
CA PRO A 788 -68.11 -46.43 43.97
C PRO A 788 -67.83 -45.08 44.66
N ASN A 789 -68.10 -44.98 45.96
CA ASN A 789 -67.90 -43.74 46.74
C ASN A 789 -66.51 -43.12 46.56
N THR A 790 -65.45 -43.91 46.44
CA THR A 790 -64.09 -43.42 46.21
C THR A 790 -63.95 -42.65 44.89
N GLN A 791 -64.57 -43.15 43.83
CA GLN A 791 -64.59 -42.48 42.53
C GLN A 791 -65.53 -41.27 42.52
N VAL A 792 -66.63 -41.34 43.27
CA VAL A 792 -67.51 -40.18 43.52
C VAL A 792 -66.73 -39.05 44.20
N ILE A 793 -65.83 -39.38 45.14
CA ILE A 793 -64.97 -38.39 45.80
C ILE A 793 -64.02 -37.74 44.79
N GLU A 794 -63.35 -38.51 43.93
CA GLU A 794 -62.51 -37.96 42.85
C GLU A 794 -63.29 -37.03 41.92
N PHE A 795 -64.49 -37.44 41.48
CA PHE A 795 -65.35 -36.59 40.66
C PHE A 795 -65.80 -35.35 41.41
N GLY A 796 -66.15 -35.47 42.69
CA GLY A 796 -66.54 -34.34 43.53
C GLY A 796 -65.43 -33.30 43.64
N THR A 797 -64.22 -33.72 44.01
CA THR A 797 -63.09 -32.78 44.12
C THR A 797 -62.69 -32.20 42.75
N LYS A 798 -62.83 -32.97 41.66
CA LYS A 798 -62.59 -32.50 40.29
C LYS A 798 -63.61 -31.43 39.88
N HIS A 799 -64.90 -31.70 40.03
CA HIS A 799 -65.98 -30.81 39.56
C HIS A 799 -66.11 -29.56 40.42
N PHE A 800 -66.02 -29.70 41.75
CA PHE A 800 -66.32 -28.61 42.68
C PHE A 800 -65.07 -27.91 43.22
N LEU A 801 -63.92 -28.58 43.34
CA LEU A 801 -62.68 -27.99 43.90
C LEU A 801 -61.57 -27.77 42.86
N GLY A 802 -61.74 -28.29 41.64
CA GLY A 802 -60.78 -28.10 40.56
C GLY A 802 -59.51 -28.96 40.66
N ARG A 803 -59.49 -30.00 41.50
CA ARG A 803 -58.29 -30.78 41.86
C ARG A 803 -58.60 -32.24 42.25
N ALA A 804 -57.56 -33.06 42.38
CA ALA A 804 -57.65 -34.38 43.01
C ALA A 804 -57.79 -34.29 44.55
N PRO A 805 -58.22 -35.37 45.24
CA PRO A 805 -58.13 -35.47 46.70
C PRO A 805 -56.68 -35.29 47.17
N MET A 806 -56.48 -34.55 48.27
CA MET A 806 -55.16 -34.16 48.78
C MET A 806 -54.44 -35.32 49.47
N ASP A 807 -55.14 -36.01 50.36
CA ASP A 807 -54.58 -37.04 51.23
C ASP A 807 -55.64 -38.09 51.64
N GLN A 808 -55.21 -39.07 52.43
CA GLN A 808 -56.10 -40.13 52.91
C GLN A 808 -57.13 -39.63 53.93
N ALA A 809 -56.83 -38.54 54.66
CA ALA A 809 -57.75 -37.98 55.65
C ALA A 809 -58.96 -37.35 54.96
N GLU A 810 -58.74 -36.64 53.85
CA GLU A 810 -59.79 -36.07 53.01
C GLU A 810 -60.69 -37.18 52.42
N ILE A 811 -60.10 -38.25 51.88
CA ILE A 811 -60.86 -39.41 51.36
C ILE A 811 -61.70 -40.04 52.46
N ARG A 812 -61.15 -40.26 53.67
CA ARG A 812 -61.89 -40.83 54.81
C ARG A 812 -63.05 -39.92 55.23
N LYS A 813 -62.79 -38.62 55.36
CA LYS A 813 -63.79 -37.60 55.73
C LYS A 813 -64.97 -37.63 54.76
N TYR A 814 -64.71 -37.58 53.46
CA TYR A 814 -65.77 -37.56 52.47
C TYR A 814 -66.48 -38.91 52.30
N ASN A 815 -65.78 -40.04 52.48
CA ASN A 815 -66.42 -41.34 52.46
C ASN A 815 -67.40 -41.50 53.64
N GLN A 816 -67.03 -40.99 54.83
CA GLN A 816 -67.93 -40.96 55.99
C GLN A 816 -69.18 -40.09 55.73
N ILE A 817 -69.00 -38.92 55.11
CA ILE A 817 -70.12 -38.02 54.76
C ILE A 817 -71.04 -38.68 53.72
N LEU A 818 -70.47 -39.30 52.68
CA LEU A 818 -71.24 -40.03 51.68
C LEU A 818 -72.03 -41.20 52.27
N ALA A 819 -71.47 -41.89 53.26
CA ALA A 819 -72.12 -43.02 53.93
C ALA A 819 -73.25 -42.59 54.88
N SER A 820 -73.13 -41.42 55.53
CA SER A 820 -74.09 -40.96 56.56
C SER A 820 -75.17 -40.01 56.02
N GLU A 821 -74.80 -39.07 55.16
CA GLU A 821 -75.67 -37.98 54.68
C GLU A 821 -75.98 -38.08 53.17
N GLY A 822 -75.34 -39.02 52.48
CA GLY A 822 -75.48 -39.21 51.03
C GLY A 822 -74.85 -38.09 50.19
N ILE A 823 -75.19 -38.06 48.90
CA ILE A 823 -74.59 -37.15 47.91
C ILE A 823 -74.86 -35.66 48.21
N ARG A 824 -76.04 -35.33 48.78
CA ARG A 824 -76.40 -33.95 49.10
C ARG A 824 -75.54 -33.38 50.22
N GLY A 825 -75.33 -34.17 51.29
CA GLY A 825 -74.40 -33.80 52.38
C GLY A 825 -72.96 -33.65 51.87
N PHE A 826 -72.52 -34.56 51.00
CA PHE A 826 -71.17 -34.51 50.40
C PHE A 826 -70.90 -33.24 49.58
N ILE A 827 -71.83 -32.84 48.72
CA ILE A 827 -71.65 -31.63 47.88
C ILE A 827 -71.69 -30.37 48.75
N LYS A 828 -72.64 -30.29 49.68
CA LYS A 828 -72.72 -29.18 50.63
C LYS A 828 -71.47 -29.07 51.48
N ALA A 829 -70.87 -30.20 51.86
CA ALA A 829 -69.60 -30.22 52.60
C ALA A 829 -68.43 -29.66 51.78
N MET A 830 -68.36 -29.90 50.46
CA MET A 830 -67.32 -29.36 49.59
C MET A 830 -67.49 -27.85 49.34
N LEU A 831 -68.71 -27.40 49.04
CA LEU A 831 -69.00 -25.99 48.74
C LEU A 831 -68.84 -25.06 49.96
N ASN A 832 -68.94 -25.61 51.18
CA ASN A 832 -68.75 -24.86 52.42
C ASN A 832 -67.35 -24.98 53.02
N THR A 833 -66.38 -25.52 52.27
CA THR A 833 -64.97 -25.47 52.69
C THR A 833 -64.39 -24.07 52.55
N PRO A 834 -63.43 -23.67 53.41
CA PRO A 834 -62.70 -22.41 53.23
C PRO A 834 -61.96 -22.38 51.88
N GLU A 835 -61.50 -23.53 51.40
CA GLU A 835 -60.85 -23.64 50.09
C GLU A 835 -61.76 -23.21 48.94
N TYR A 836 -63.03 -23.63 48.93
CA TYR A 836 -63.97 -23.23 47.90
C TYR A 836 -64.20 -21.71 47.93
N ALA A 837 -64.38 -21.14 49.13
CA ALA A 837 -64.57 -19.70 49.31
C ALA A 837 -63.36 -18.88 48.84
N GLU A 838 -62.14 -19.31 49.14
CA GLU A 838 -60.90 -18.61 48.74
C GLU A 838 -60.64 -18.68 47.23
N ASN A 839 -60.94 -19.81 46.57
CA ASN A 839 -60.58 -20.01 45.17
C ASN A 839 -61.71 -19.60 44.20
N PHE A 840 -62.97 -19.72 44.61
CA PHE A 840 -64.13 -19.48 43.74
C PHE A 840 -65.14 -18.48 44.31
N GLY A 841 -65.21 -18.30 45.63
CA GLY A 841 -66.17 -17.41 46.26
C GLY A 841 -67.63 -17.82 45.97
N GLU A 842 -68.50 -16.83 45.77
CA GLU A 842 -69.92 -17.05 45.44
C GLU A 842 -70.27 -16.73 43.98
N ASP A 843 -69.29 -16.21 43.22
CA ASP A 843 -69.47 -15.61 41.89
C ASP A 843 -68.69 -16.31 40.77
N THR A 844 -67.77 -17.23 41.09
CA THR A 844 -66.88 -17.86 40.09
C THR A 844 -67.22 -19.32 39.87
N VAL A 845 -67.30 -19.75 38.60
CA VAL A 845 -67.45 -21.17 38.25
C VAL A 845 -66.14 -21.90 38.58
N PRO A 846 -66.19 -23.07 39.25
CA PRO A 846 -65.02 -23.90 39.45
C PRO A 846 -64.27 -24.18 38.13
N TYR A 847 -62.95 -24.20 38.18
CA TYR A 847 -62.10 -24.43 37.02
C TYR A 847 -60.92 -25.32 37.39
N ARG A 848 -60.26 -25.92 36.39
CA ARG A 848 -59.06 -26.75 36.59
C ARG A 848 -57.95 -25.95 37.26
N ARG A 849 -57.50 -26.39 38.43
CA ARG A 849 -56.37 -25.82 39.15
C ARG A 849 -55.12 -26.68 38.94
N TYR A 850 -53.94 -26.06 39.11
CA TYR A 850 -52.64 -26.71 39.01
C TYR A 850 -51.92 -26.63 40.37
N PRO A 851 -52.32 -27.45 41.36
CA PRO A 851 -51.79 -27.39 42.72
C PRO A 851 -50.32 -27.80 42.75
N THR A 852 -49.47 -27.11 43.52
CA THR A 852 -48.03 -27.37 43.61
C THR A 852 -47.58 -27.95 44.95
N LEU A 853 -48.18 -27.52 46.06
CA LEU A 853 -47.69 -27.84 47.41
C LEU A 853 -47.98 -29.29 47.87
N PRO A 854 -49.19 -29.86 47.70
CA PRO A 854 -49.43 -31.23 48.16
C PRO A 854 -48.73 -32.25 47.26
N ALA A 855 -47.98 -33.17 47.87
CA ALA A 855 -46.95 -33.99 47.21
C ALA A 855 -47.40 -34.73 45.94
N ALA A 856 -48.61 -35.29 45.91
CA ALA A 856 -49.12 -36.03 44.75
C ALA A 856 -50.22 -35.31 43.97
N ASN A 857 -50.58 -34.07 44.36
CA ASN A 857 -51.79 -33.44 43.83
C ASN A 857 -51.61 -32.91 42.41
N PHE A 858 -50.43 -32.38 42.06
CA PHE A 858 -50.12 -32.01 40.66
C PHE A 858 -50.27 -33.20 39.69
N PRO A 859 -49.54 -34.32 39.86
CA PRO A 859 -49.63 -35.44 38.92
C PRO A 859 -51.01 -36.13 38.94
N ASN A 860 -51.68 -36.22 40.11
CA ASN A 860 -53.02 -36.81 40.18
C ASN A 860 -54.07 -35.93 39.47
N THR A 861 -53.99 -34.62 39.64
CA THR A 861 -54.88 -33.67 38.95
C THR A 861 -54.61 -33.68 37.43
N GLU A 862 -53.36 -33.75 36.99
CA GLU A 862 -53.01 -33.95 35.58
C GLU A 862 -53.68 -35.22 35.01
N ARG A 863 -53.58 -36.34 35.72
CA ARG A 863 -54.22 -37.61 35.31
C ARG A 863 -55.74 -37.50 35.24
N LEU A 864 -56.38 -36.83 36.21
CA LEU A 864 -57.83 -36.67 36.25
C LEU A 864 -58.39 -35.81 35.11
N TYR A 865 -57.71 -34.72 34.75
CA TYR A 865 -58.17 -33.81 33.70
C TYR A 865 -57.75 -34.20 32.29
N ASN A 866 -56.66 -34.96 32.15
CA ASN A 866 -56.26 -35.52 30.84
C ASN A 866 -57.06 -36.79 30.50
N ARG A 867 -57.86 -37.30 31.44
CA ARG A 867 -58.79 -38.41 31.23
C ARG A 867 -60.15 -37.91 30.76
N LEU A 868 -60.63 -38.46 29.66
CA LEU A 868 -61.94 -38.13 29.09
C LEU A 868 -63.07 -38.83 29.87
N THR A 869 -64.25 -38.23 29.85
CA THR A 869 -65.47 -38.77 30.48
C THR A 869 -65.74 -40.19 29.97
N LYS A 870 -65.86 -41.16 30.88
CA LYS A 870 -66.09 -42.59 30.58
C LYS A 870 -64.97 -43.28 29.77
N GLN A 871 -63.74 -42.73 29.70
CA GLN A 871 -62.61 -43.35 28.99
C GLN A 871 -62.24 -44.75 29.52
N ASN A 872 -62.27 -44.93 30.84
CA ASN A 872 -62.06 -46.20 31.56
C ASN A 872 -62.78 -46.13 32.92
N ARG A 873 -62.84 -47.23 33.68
CA ARG A 873 -63.48 -47.29 35.02
C ARG A 873 -62.49 -47.33 36.20
N ASP A 874 -61.18 -47.30 35.92
CA ASP A 874 -60.14 -47.37 36.95
C ASP A 874 -60.16 -46.14 37.88
N LEU A 875 -59.75 -46.27 39.13
CA LEU A 875 -59.60 -45.14 40.05
C LEU A 875 -58.24 -44.46 39.86
N VAL A 876 -58.18 -43.12 39.85
CA VAL A 876 -56.90 -42.40 39.76
C VAL A 876 -56.22 -42.33 41.14
N VAL A 877 -57.03 -42.19 42.20
CA VAL A 877 -56.65 -42.07 43.60
C VAL A 877 -57.57 -42.99 44.44
N PRO A 878 -57.38 -44.32 44.39
CA PRO A 878 -58.18 -45.25 45.19
C PRO A 878 -57.95 -45.05 46.71
N SER A 879 -56.68 -44.87 47.08
CA SER A 879 -56.21 -44.54 48.43
C SER A 879 -54.75 -44.14 48.34
N PHE A 880 -54.24 -43.45 49.35
CA PHE A 880 -52.81 -43.24 49.52
C PHE A 880 -52.19 -44.45 50.23
N VAL A 881 -50.94 -44.77 49.85
CA VAL A 881 -50.16 -45.82 50.52
C VAL A 881 -50.11 -45.53 52.02
N PRO A 882 -50.38 -46.52 52.90
CA PRO A 882 -50.34 -46.32 54.34
C PRO A 882 -49.01 -45.69 54.77
N ALA A 883 -49.08 -44.53 55.41
CA ALA A 883 -47.92 -43.99 56.09
C ALA A 883 -47.55 -44.96 57.23
N LYS A 884 -46.28 -45.36 57.31
CA LYS A 884 -45.78 -46.14 58.45
C LYS A 884 -46.09 -45.35 59.73
N SER A 885 -46.80 -45.95 60.68
CA SER A 885 -47.04 -45.33 61.97
C SER A 885 -45.69 -45.05 62.63
N THR A 886 -45.54 -43.87 63.22
CA THR A 886 -44.38 -43.53 64.05
C THR A 886 -44.31 -44.35 65.34
N ILE A 887 -45.38 -45.08 65.66
CA ILE A 887 -45.48 -46.04 66.75
C ILE A 887 -45.34 -47.45 66.16
N PRO A 888 -44.41 -48.29 66.63
CA PRO A 888 -44.23 -49.64 66.11
C PRO A 888 -45.45 -50.52 66.44
N VAL A 889 -45.97 -51.21 65.44
CA VAL A 889 -47.16 -52.07 65.51
C VAL A 889 -46.99 -53.24 66.51
N THR A 890 -45.75 -53.53 66.92
CA THR A 890 -45.40 -54.50 67.96
C THR A 890 -45.91 -54.13 69.35
N ASP A 891 -46.19 -52.85 69.59
CA ASP A 891 -46.64 -52.34 70.89
C ASP A 891 -48.19 -52.28 70.99
N MET A 892 -48.91 -52.79 69.97
CA MET A 892 -50.37 -52.82 69.93
C MET A 892 -50.90 -54.23 70.27
N PRO A 893 -51.70 -54.40 71.35
CA PRO A 893 -51.95 -55.70 72.00
C PRO A 893 -52.81 -56.73 71.23
N LEU A 894 -53.22 -56.50 69.98
CA LEU A 894 -54.27 -57.30 69.33
C LEU A 894 -54.02 -57.72 67.87
N MET A 895 -52.82 -57.53 67.30
CA MET A 895 -52.58 -57.78 65.86
C MET A 895 -51.37 -58.67 65.51
N ALA A 896 -50.76 -59.35 66.49
CA ALA A 896 -49.59 -60.20 66.26
C ALA A 896 -49.85 -61.39 65.30
N ASP A 897 -51.04 -61.99 65.34
CA ASP A 897 -51.36 -63.20 64.55
C ASP A 897 -51.65 -62.91 63.07
N ALA A 898 -52.05 -61.69 62.71
CA ALA A 898 -52.32 -61.30 61.32
C ALA A 898 -51.03 -61.11 60.50
N VAL A 899 -49.92 -60.76 61.16
CA VAL A 899 -48.63 -60.48 60.53
C VAL A 899 -47.94 -61.77 60.05
N ALA A 900 -48.18 -62.90 60.70
CA ALA A 900 -47.63 -64.20 60.30
C ALA A 900 -48.28 -64.75 59.02
N ALA A 901 -49.56 -64.46 58.77
CA ALA A 901 -50.28 -64.91 57.58
C ALA A 901 -49.87 -64.12 56.32
N GLN A 902 -49.58 -62.83 56.45
CA GLN A 902 -49.29 -61.94 55.34
C GLN A 902 -47.91 -62.17 54.71
N ALA A 903 -46.91 -62.52 55.52
CA ALA A 903 -45.57 -62.87 55.05
C ALA A 903 -45.53 -64.13 54.17
N SER A 904 -46.51 -65.05 54.34
CA SER A 904 -46.62 -66.27 53.55
C SER A 904 -47.26 -66.05 52.17
N GLN A 905 -48.10 -65.02 52.02
CA GLN A 905 -48.76 -64.66 50.75
C GLN A 905 -47.85 -63.82 49.83
N GLU A 906 -46.98 -62.98 50.39
CA GLU A 906 -46.03 -62.17 49.61
C GLU A 906 -44.97 -63.02 48.89
N ALA A 907 -44.59 -64.18 49.47
CA ALA A 907 -43.66 -65.11 48.85
C ALA A 907 -44.25 -65.88 47.65
N ALA A 908 -45.58 -66.07 47.60
CA ALA A 908 -46.25 -66.79 46.52
C ALA A 908 -46.62 -65.89 45.32
N LEU A 909 -46.81 -64.58 45.54
CA LEU A 909 -47.18 -63.62 44.49
C LEU A 909 -45.99 -63.18 43.62
N ALA A 910 -44.76 -63.27 44.15
CA ALA A 910 -43.53 -62.89 43.46
C ALA A 910 -43.10 -63.87 42.34
N ALA A 911 -43.69 -65.07 42.30
CA ALA A 911 -43.36 -66.12 41.34
C ALA A 911 -44.24 -66.13 40.07
N SER A 912 -45.26 -65.28 39.98
CA SER A 912 -46.18 -65.26 38.83
C SER A 912 -46.41 -63.85 38.30
N VAL A 913 -46.21 -63.69 36.99
CA VAL A 913 -46.60 -62.56 36.13
C VAL A 913 -45.50 -61.51 35.86
N GLY A 914 -44.86 -61.66 34.70
CA GLY A 914 -44.27 -60.55 33.97
C GLY A 914 -45.31 -59.86 33.07
N ARG A 915 -45.47 -58.54 33.24
CA ARG A 915 -45.52 -57.49 32.19
C ARG A 915 -45.67 -56.09 32.81
N ALA A 916 -45.06 -55.13 32.13
CA ALA A 916 -44.80 -53.74 32.54
C ALA A 916 -46.04 -52.87 32.85
N THR A 917 -45.85 -51.84 33.70
CA THR A 917 -46.36 -50.46 33.53
C THR A 917 -45.54 -49.45 34.35
N GLN A 918 -45.46 -48.22 33.85
CA GLN A 918 -44.45 -47.18 34.09
C GLN A 918 -44.64 -46.33 35.38
N SER A 919 -43.57 -45.71 35.90
CA SER A 919 -43.57 -44.28 36.28
C SER A 919 -42.16 -43.70 36.41
N ALA A 920 -42.08 -42.36 36.41
CA ALA A 920 -41.01 -41.52 35.89
C ALA A 920 -39.78 -41.28 36.79
N SER A 921 -38.76 -40.72 36.12
CA SER A 921 -37.61 -39.92 36.57
C SER A 921 -36.45 -40.62 37.27
N LEU A 922 -35.46 -40.99 36.46
CA LEU A 922 -34.03 -40.79 36.71
C LEU A 922 -33.32 -40.70 35.34
N ASP A 923 -32.41 -39.75 35.20
CA ASP A 923 -31.62 -39.48 33.99
C ASP A 923 -30.99 -40.76 33.42
N LEU A 924 -31.41 -41.12 32.20
CA LEU A 924 -30.73 -42.11 31.39
C LEU A 924 -30.17 -41.38 30.18
N THR A 925 -28.92 -40.94 30.31
CA THR A 925 -27.97 -40.92 29.21
C THR A 925 -28.26 -42.12 28.33
N THR A 926 -28.45 -41.92 27.02
CA THR A 926 -28.51 -43.03 26.06
C THR A 926 -27.44 -44.04 26.45
N ALA A 927 -27.84 -45.19 26.99
CA ALA A 927 -26.93 -46.28 27.20
C ALA A 927 -26.30 -46.52 25.83
N GLN A 928 -25.01 -46.26 25.71
CA GLN A 928 -24.31 -46.64 24.50
C GLN A 928 -24.65 -48.11 24.24
N PRO A 929 -24.96 -48.51 23.00
CA PRO A 929 -25.23 -49.90 22.70
C PRO A 929 -24.09 -50.72 23.33
N ALA A 930 -24.43 -51.72 24.14
CA ALA A 930 -23.43 -52.51 24.84
C ALA A 930 -22.40 -53.01 23.82
N THR A 931 -21.18 -52.46 23.85
CA THR A 931 -20.10 -52.90 22.97
C THR A 931 -19.79 -54.34 23.34
N ARG A 932 -20.16 -55.27 22.46
CA ARG A 932 -19.89 -56.69 22.67
C ARG A 932 -18.38 -56.91 22.64
N LEU A 933 -17.83 -57.34 23.78
CA LEU A 933 -16.41 -57.58 23.94
C LEU A 933 -16.09 -59.00 23.49
N TYR A 934 -15.18 -59.12 22.53
CA TYR A 934 -14.71 -60.42 22.04
C TYR A 934 -13.38 -60.76 22.70
N ARG A 935 -13.30 -61.96 23.29
CA ARG A 935 -12.08 -62.51 23.88
C ARG A 935 -11.94 -63.95 23.42
N TRP A 936 -10.74 -64.33 23.01
CA TRP A 936 -10.41 -65.70 22.63
C TRP A 936 -10.27 -66.61 23.86
N SER A 937 -10.86 -67.80 23.78
CA SER A 937 -10.68 -68.87 24.78
C SER A 937 -10.45 -70.22 24.10
N ALA A 938 -9.70 -71.12 24.74
CA ALA A 938 -9.34 -72.41 24.16
C ALA A 938 -10.55 -73.35 23.95
N ASP A 939 -11.66 -73.14 24.69
CA ASP A 939 -12.85 -73.99 24.66
C ASP A 939 -13.95 -73.49 23.69
N MET A 940 -13.58 -72.72 22.65
CA MET A 940 -14.55 -72.14 21.70
C MET A 940 -14.98 -73.12 20.61
N ASP A 941 -16.29 -73.19 20.35
CA ASP A 941 -16.83 -73.90 19.20
C ASP A 941 -16.45 -73.21 17.88
N ALA A 942 -16.46 -73.96 16.78
CA ALA A 942 -16.06 -73.45 15.45
C ALA A 942 -16.81 -72.16 15.06
N ALA A 943 -18.10 -72.05 15.36
CA ALA A 943 -18.90 -70.85 15.10
C ALA A 943 -18.48 -69.64 15.97
N GLN A 944 -18.11 -69.87 17.22
CA GLN A 944 -17.65 -68.81 18.14
C GLN A 944 -16.24 -68.33 17.74
N SER A 945 -15.36 -69.26 17.36
CA SER A 945 -14.02 -68.93 16.88
C SER A 945 -14.06 -68.06 15.62
N GLU A 946 -14.98 -68.36 14.70
CA GLU A 946 -15.17 -67.57 13.48
C GLU A 946 -15.76 -66.18 13.78
N GLU A 947 -16.63 -66.08 14.80
CA GLU A 947 -17.17 -64.79 15.24
C GLU A 947 -16.06 -63.87 15.79
N VAL A 948 -15.13 -64.42 16.59
CA VAL A 948 -14.00 -63.66 17.14
C VAL A 948 -13.01 -63.25 16.04
N ILE A 949 -12.66 -64.15 15.12
CA ILE A 949 -11.80 -63.83 13.95
C ILE A 949 -12.44 -62.72 13.12
N THR A 950 -13.75 -62.82 12.87
CA THR A 950 -14.50 -61.80 12.14
C THR A 950 -14.48 -60.46 12.87
N ALA A 951 -14.60 -60.46 14.21
CA ALA A 951 -14.50 -59.25 15.01
C ALA A 951 -13.11 -58.59 14.92
N ILE A 952 -12.02 -59.38 14.89
CA ILE A 952 -10.65 -58.85 14.71
C ILE A 952 -10.53 -58.11 13.38
N TYR A 953 -10.97 -58.71 12.29
CA TYR A 953 -10.94 -58.07 10.97
C TYR A 953 -11.82 -56.82 10.92
N ARG A 954 -13.04 -56.86 11.46
CA ARG A 954 -13.92 -55.70 11.48
C ARG A 954 -13.32 -54.52 12.23
N GLN A 955 -12.66 -54.79 13.35
CA GLN A 955 -11.99 -53.78 14.13
C GLN A 955 -10.73 -53.26 13.43
N VAL A 956 -9.78 -54.12 13.08
CA VAL A 956 -8.47 -53.67 12.55
C VAL A 956 -8.60 -53.14 11.12
N MET A 957 -9.42 -53.76 10.28
CA MET A 957 -9.66 -53.31 8.90
C MET A 957 -10.80 -52.29 8.80
N MET A 958 -11.41 -51.86 9.92
CA MET A 958 -12.52 -50.89 9.97
C MET A 958 -13.62 -51.21 8.94
N ALA A 959 -14.09 -52.46 8.96
CA ALA A 959 -15.16 -52.94 8.08
C ALA A 959 -16.49 -52.96 8.86
N TYR A 960 -17.39 -52.03 8.52
CA TYR A 960 -18.59 -51.77 9.30
C TYR A 960 -19.73 -52.77 9.03
N ASP A 961 -19.87 -53.29 7.80
CA ASP A 961 -20.91 -54.25 7.42
C ASP A 961 -20.45 -55.15 6.25
N GLY A 962 -21.03 -56.36 6.14
CA GLY A 962 -20.79 -57.32 5.05
C GLY A 962 -19.82 -58.48 5.39
N GLU A 963 -19.60 -59.35 4.41
CA GLU A 963 -18.59 -60.42 4.46
C GLU A 963 -17.19 -59.83 4.32
N ILE A 964 -16.21 -60.39 5.05
CA ILE A 964 -14.81 -59.96 4.95
C ILE A 964 -14.24 -60.45 3.61
N PRO A 965 -13.74 -59.57 2.74
CA PRO A 965 -13.12 -59.95 1.48
C PRO A 965 -12.03 -61.00 1.66
N THR A 966 -12.01 -62.01 0.80
CA THR A 966 -11.02 -63.10 0.83
C THR A 966 -9.58 -62.59 0.72
N ALA A 967 -9.36 -61.46 0.02
CA ALA A 967 -8.05 -60.81 -0.08
C ALA A 967 -7.52 -60.24 1.25
N TRP A 968 -8.36 -60.03 2.27
CA TRP A 968 -7.93 -59.55 3.59
C TRP A 968 -7.69 -60.69 4.58
N ARG A 969 -8.21 -61.89 4.29
CA ARG A 969 -8.11 -63.06 5.17
C ARG A 969 -6.69 -63.62 5.15
N LEU A 970 -6.18 -64.00 6.32
CA LEU A 970 -4.85 -64.57 6.53
C LEU A 970 -5.03 -66.02 7.01
N PRO A 971 -5.21 -67.00 6.10
CA PRO A 971 -5.61 -68.36 6.48
C PRO A 971 -4.58 -69.05 7.38
N GLN A 972 -3.29 -68.76 7.21
CA GLN A 972 -2.23 -69.29 8.08
C GLN A 972 -2.32 -68.74 9.51
N ALA A 973 -2.58 -67.45 9.67
CA ALA A 973 -2.76 -66.81 10.97
C ALA A 973 -4.06 -67.27 11.66
N GLU A 974 -5.14 -67.48 10.89
CA GLU A 974 -6.41 -67.99 11.40
C GLU A 974 -6.25 -69.41 11.93
N GLN A 975 -5.52 -70.25 11.19
CA GLN A 975 -5.21 -71.62 11.62
C GLN A 975 -4.28 -71.64 12.83
N ALA A 976 -3.29 -70.73 12.90
CA ALA A 976 -2.39 -70.60 14.04
C ALA A 976 -3.12 -70.14 15.32
N LEU A 977 -4.08 -69.21 15.20
CA LEU A 977 -4.93 -68.77 16.30
C LEU A 977 -5.83 -69.92 16.79
N ARG A 978 -6.45 -70.67 15.87
CA ARG A 978 -7.26 -71.87 16.17
C ARG A 978 -6.48 -72.98 16.86
N ASN A 979 -5.21 -73.18 16.47
CA ASN A 979 -4.33 -74.18 17.07
C ASN A 979 -3.67 -73.71 18.38
N GLY A 980 -3.94 -72.47 18.83
CA GLY A 980 -3.37 -71.89 20.05
C GLY A 980 -1.89 -71.52 19.95
N SER A 981 -1.28 -71.54 18.76
CA SER A 981 0.12 -71.14 18.54
C SER A 981 0.29 -69.64 18.34
N LEU A 982 -0.80 -68.88 18.14
CA LEU A 982 -0.82 -67.44 17.99
C LEU A 982 -1.85 -66.83 18.96
N THR A 983 -1.52 -65.71 19.61
CA THR A 983 -2.48 -64.96 20.44
C THR A 983 -3.28 -63.98 19.60
N VAL A 984 -4.41 -63.45 20.11
CA VAL A 984 -5.15 -62.39 19.40
C VAL A 984 -4.27 -61.16 19.14
N ARG A 985 -3.42 -60.78 20.09
CA ARG A 985 -2.43 -59.71 19.89
C ARG A 985 -1.45 -60.04 18.77
N GLY A 986 -0.95 -61.29 18.71
CA GLY A 986 -0.08 -61.77 17.65
C GLY A 986 -0.76 -61.75 16.28
N PHE A 987 -2.03 -62.16 16.21
CA PHE A 987 -2.85 -62.10 15.00
C PHE A 987 -3.05 -60.66 14.53
N VAL A 988 -3.33 -59.72 15.44
CA VAL A 988 -3.43 -58.29 15.09
C VAL A 988 -2.09 -57.77 14.55
N ALA A 989 -0.96 -58.19 15.12
CA ALA A 989 0.36 -57.79 14.62
C ALA A 989 0.64 -58.32 13.19
N GLU A 990 0.31 -59.59 12.91
CA GLU A 990 0.43 -60.16 11.55
C GLU A 990 -0.52 -59.46 10.56
N LEU A 991 -1.73 -59.11 11.00
CA LEU A 991 -2.69 -58.39 10.18
C LEU A 991 -2.20 -56.98 9.80
N LEU A 992 -1.58 -56.25 10.74
CA LEU A 992 -0.99 -54.93 10.48
C LEU A 992 0.22 -55.00 9.53
N ALA A 993 0.94 -56.13 9.52
CA ALA A 993 2.07 -56.37 8.62
C ALA A 993 1.62 -56.81 7.22
N SER A 994 0.37 -57.25 7.04
CA SER A 994 -0.14 -57.77 5.78
C SER A 994 -0.15 -56.73 4.65
N GLU A 995 0.05 -57.19 3.42
CA GLU A 995 -0.02 -56.34 2.21
C GLU A 995 -1.38 -55.65 2.09
N ALA A 996 -2.46 -56.34 2.44
CA ALA A 996 -3.83 -55.81 2.43
C ALA A 996 -4.00 -54.60 3.37
N TYR A 997 -3.37 -54.62 4.55
CA TYR A 997 -3.40 -53.49 5.48
C TYR A 997 -2.53 -52.33 4.98
N GLN A 998 -1.35 -52.62 4.43
CA GLN A 998 -0.44 -51.59 3.91
C GLN A 998 -1.06 -50.82 2.74
N GLN A 999 -1.59 -51.52 1.74
CA GLN A 999 -2.26 -50.90 0.59
C GLN A 999 -3.49 -50.10 1.01
N ARG A 1000 -4.25 -50.58 2.01
CA ARG A 1000 -5.50 -49.94 2.42
C ARG A 1000 -5.30 -48.71 3.29
N PHE A 1001 -4.30 -48.70 4.16
CA PHE A 1001 -4.10 -47.64 5.15
C PHE A 1001 -2.76 -46.91 5.07
N VAL A 1002 -1.65 -47.63 4.89
CA VAL A 1002 -0.30 -47.05 4.98
C VAL A 1002 0.07 -46.24 3.74
N ASP A 1003 -0.31 -46.73 2.55
CA ASP A 1003 -0.01 -46.10 1.26
C ASP A 1003 -1.04 -45.01 0.89
N THR A 1004 -2.27 -45.14 1.39
CA THR A 1004 -3.41 -44.29 1.04
C THR A 1004 -3.52 -43.03 1.88
N TYR A 1005 -3.15 -43.08 3.16
CA TYR A 1005 -3.34 -41.95 4.08
C TYR A 1005 -2.02 -41.26 4.45
N PRO A 1006 -2.04 -39.93 4.60
CA PRO A 1006 -0.89 -39.19 5.12
C PRO A 1006 -0.60 -39.61 6.57
N GLN A 1007 0.67 -39.54 6.97
CA GLN A 1007 1.18 -40.06 8.25
C GLN A 1007 0.42 -39.56 9.48
N SER A 1008 0.08 -38.26 9.53
CA SER A 1008 -0.69 -37.69 10.65
C SER A 1008 -2.07 -38.34 10.79
N LYS A 1009 -2.74 -38.61 9.68
CA LYS A 1009 -4.05 -39.26 9.67
C LYS A 1009 -3.95 -40.76 9.96
N LEU A 1010 -2.90 -41.39 9.47
CA LEU A 1010 -2.60 -42.80 9.72
C LEU A 1010 -2.42 -43.08 11.22
N VAL A 1011 -1.72 -42.20 11.95
CA VAL A 1011 -1.53 -42.32 13.41
C VAL A 1011 -2.86 -42.26 14.17
N GLU A 1012 -3.79 -41.37 13.78
CA GLU A 1012 -5.14 -41.33 14.36
C GLU A 1012 -5.95 -42.59 14.07
N ILE A 1013 -5.84 -43.12 12.84
CA ILE A 1013 -6.53 -44.35 12.42
C ILE A 1013 -6.00 -45.55 13.21
N MET A 1014 -4.69 -45.69 13.35
CA MET A 1014 -4.04 -46.75 14.14
C MET A 1014 -4.45 -46.69 15.62
N ALA A 1015 -4.56 -45.49 16.21
CA ALA A 1015 -5.03 -45.35 17.57
C ALA A 1015 -6.47 -45.85 17.75
N ARG A 1016 -7.37 -45.61 16.78
CA ARG A 1016 -8.73 -46.14 16.81
C ARG A 1016 -8.78 -47.65 16.63
N GLN A 1017 -7.98 -48.19 15.72
CA GLN A 1017 -7.95 -49.63 15.42
C GLN A 1017 -7.36 -50.44 16.58
N ILE A 1018 -6.24 -49.98 17.15
CA ILE A 1018 -5.44 -50.72 18.13
C ILE A 1018 -5.83 -50.36 19.56
N LEU A 1019 -5.99 -49.08 19.87
CA LEU A 1019 -6.31 -48.60 21.22
C LEU A 1019 -7.79 -48.34 21.44
N GLY A 1020 -8.64 -48.38 20.41
CA GLY A 1020 -10.08 -48.21 20.53
C GLY A 1020 -10.55 -46.78 20.80
N ARG A 1021 -9.64 -45.79 20.84
CA ARG A 1021 -9.91 -44.38 21.18
C ARG A 1021 -9.21 -43.41 20.23
N ASN A 1022 -9.61 -42.14 20.29
CA ASN A 1022 -8.82 -41.06 19.69
C ASN A 1022 -7.61 -40.72 20.58
N LEU A 1023 -6.53 -40.25 19.97
CA LEU A 1023 -5.44 -39.60 20.70
C LEU A 1023 -5.92 -38.23 21.19
N ALA A 1024 -5.52 -37.83 22.39
CA ALA A 1024 -5.82 -36.48 22.88
C ALA A 1024 -4.99 -35.44 22.10
N GLN A 1025 -5.57 -34.26 21.84
CA GLN A 1025 -4.82 -33.17 21.19
C GLN A 1025 -3.70 -32.69 22.13
N GLY A 1026 -2.43 -32.85 21.71
CA GLY A 1026 -1.27 -32.49 22.53
C GLY A 1026 -0.04 -33.40 22.30
N GLU A 1027 0.74 -33.59 23.36
CA GLU A 1027 2.05 -34.26 23.37
C GLU A 1027 2.00 -35.71 22.87
N GLU A 1028 0.94 -36.48 23.18
CA GLU A 1028 0.79 -37.89 22.77
C GLU A 1028 0.74 -38.04 21.24
N THR A 1029 0.01 -37.13 20.56
CA THR A 1029 -0.08 -37.13 19.09
C THR A 1029 1.25 -36.75 18.45
N GLN A 1030 1.96 -35.78 19.03
CA GLN A 1030 3.29 -35.35 18.54
C GLN A 1030 4.34 -36.45 18.74
N GLN A 1031 4.29 -37.18 19.85
CA GLN A 1031 5.22 -38.28 20.15
C GLN A 1031 5.09 -39.42 19.13
N TYR A 1032 3.86 -39.85 18.80
CA TYR A 1032 3.66 -40.89 17.80
C TYR A 1032 3.96 -40.42 16.37
N GLN A 1033 3.72 -39.14 16.05
CA GLN A 1033 4.13 -38.58 14.75
C GLN A 1033 5.66 -38.53 14.61
N ALA A 1034 6.38 -38.07 15.63
CA ALA A 1034 7.84 -38.05 15.65
C ALA A 1034 8.43 -39.47 15.57
N MET A 1035 7.79 -40.46 16.20
CA MET A 1035 8.18 -41.86 16.11
C MET A 1035 7.98 -42.42 14.68
N ALA A 1036 6.88 -42.08 14.02
CA ALA A 1036 6.65 -42.46 12.63
C ALA A 1036 7.71 -41.86 11.68
N ASP A 1037 8.17 -40.64 11.94
CA ASP A 1037 9.25 -39.99 11.17
C ASP A 1037 10.60 -40.69 11.37
N ALA A 1038 10.91 -41.13 12.59
CA ALA A 1038 12.21 -41.69 12.94
C ALA A 1038 12.35 -43.19 12.62
N GLN A 1039 11.29 -43.98 12.82
CA GLN A 1039 11.34 -45.46 12.79
C GLN A 1039 10.42 -46.06 11.72
N GLY A 1040 9.70 -45.22 10.98
CA GLY A 1040 8.77 -45.64 9.93
C GLY A 1040 7.33 -45.76 10.40
N ARG A 1041 6.40 -45.68 9.44
CA ARG A 1041 4.95 -45.57 9.70
C ARG A 1041 4.36 -46.75 10.48
N LEU A 1042 4.89 -47.96 10.31
CA LEU A 1042 4.42 -49.17 11.01
C LEU A 1042 5.00 -49.33 12.43
N ALA A 1043 6.09 -48.63 12.77
CA ALA A 1043 6.68 -48.68 14.11
C ALA A 1043 5.70 -48.14 15.18
N VAL A 1044 4.87 -47.16 14.81
CA VAL A 1044 3.81 -46.62 15.68
C VAL A 1044 2.79 -47.69 16.05
N ALA A 1045 2.39 -48.53 15.09
CA ALA A 1045 1.42 -49.59 15.33
C ALA A 1045 1.97 -50.65 16.33
N GLN A 1046 3.26 -51.00 16.19
CA GLN A 1046 3.95 -51.89 17.12
C GLN A 1046 4.10 -51.26 18.51
N ALA A 1047 4.41 -49.96 18.59
CA ALA A 1047 4.48 -49.23 19.85
C ALA A 1047 3.11 -49.17 20.56
N MET A 1048 2.00 -49.01 19.81
CA MET A 1048 0.65 -49.03 20.37
C MET A 1048 0.26 -50.43 20.86
N LEU A 1049 0.58 -51.50 20.11
CA LEU A 1049 0.33 -52.89 20.52
C LEU A 1049 1.14 -53.34 21.74
N SER A 1050 2.35 -52.81 21.90
CA SER A 1050 3.23 -53.09 23.04
C SER A 1050 3.02 -52.15 24.23
N SER A 1051 2.11 -51.18 24.12
CA SER A 1051 1.83 -50.23 25.18
C SER A 1051 1.22 -50.90 26.42
N ALA A 1052 1.55 -50.38 27.60
CA ALA A 1052 0.92 -50.80 28.85
C ALA A 1052 -0.60 -50.60 28.83
N GLU A 1053 -1.08 -49.64 28.04
CA GLU A 1053 -2.50 -49.39 27.83
C GLU A 1053 -3.18 -50.54 27.07
N TYR A 1054 -2.59 -50.99 25.95
CA TYR A 1054 -3.12 -52.12 25.19
C TYR A 1054 -3.19 -53.39 26.06
N GLN A 1055 -2.12 -53.68 26.79
CA GLN A 1055 -2.05 -54.83 27.68
C GLN A 1055 -3.09 -54.76 28.82
N ARG A 1056 -3.32 -53.57 29.38
CA ARG A 1056 -4.30 -53.36 30.47
C ARG A 1056 -5.74 -53.58 30.02
N TYR A 1057 -6.12 -53.14 28.83
CA TYR A 1057 -7.51 -53.16 28.37
C TYR A 1057 -7.88 -54.39 27.54
N PHE A 1058 -6.94 -54.92 26.74
CA PHE A 1058 -7.21 -56.03 25.82
C PHE A 1058 -6.44 -57.31 26.20
N GLY A 1059 -5.24 -57.16 26.77
CA GLY A 1059 -4.36 -58.29 27.09
C GLY A 1059 -3.92 -59.05 25.83
N GLU A 1060 -3.54 -60.32 25.98
CA GLU A 1060 -3.11 -61.15 24.83
C GLU A 1060 -4.28 -61.69 23.99
N GLN A 1061 -5.46 -61.82 24.58
CA GLN A 1061 -6.59 -62.57 24.00
C GLN A 1061 -7.83 -61.71 23.72
N GLY A 1062 -7.84 -60.42 24.08
CA GLY A 1062 -8.95 -59.51 23.82
C GLY A 1062 -8.83 -58.85 22.45
N VAL A 1063 -9.96 -58.77 21.73
CA VAL A 1063 -10.05 -57.98 20.50
C VAL A 1063 -10.20 -56.50 20.87
N PRO A 1064 -9.47 -55.57 20.23
CA PRO A 1064 -9.68 -54.15 20.47
C PRO A 1064 -11.13 -53.74 20.21
N TYR A 1065 -11.65 -52.83 21.03
CA TYR A 1065 -13.03 -52.36 20.92
C TYR A 1065 -13.09 -50.86 21.16
N ARG A 1066 -14.14 -50.22 20.66
CA ARG A 1066 -14.34 -48.78 20.84
C ARG A 1066 -14.52 -48.44 22.32
N ARG A 1067 -13.71 -47.51 22.83
CA ARG A 1067 -13.76 -47.01 24.21
C ARG A 1067 -13.66 -45.49 24.29
#